data_AF-A0A962AM63-F1
#
_entry.id   AF-A0A962AM63-F1
#
_cell.length_a   1.000
_cell.length_b   1.000
_cell.length_c   1.000
_cell.angle_alpha   90.00
_cell.angle_beta   90.00
_cell.angle_gamma   90.00
#
_symmetry.space_group_name_H-M   'P 1'
#
loop_
_entity.id
_entity.type
_entity.pdbx_description
1 polymer ?
#
loop_
_entity_poly.entity_id
_entity_poly.type
_entity_poly.pdbx_seq_one_letter_code
_entity_poly.pdbx_strand_id
1 'polypeptide(L)'
;MTGTINAPKTARVLGLGRRVGCWLYAATLGPVGIVRLAIGLFLFCVIIGNIGFSTERDVAFRNIDPNTGSCQSSMPDGWPILARRNVQNDERRAIDNGLLSRRRLANSVDPHYRKPLRRERHAMRQPPVDWAMRLRCSVQRHAVPWNLRYTIDNTSSKPPKPKRALTYDLAFVEFQEDGDPYPVAAETGAPYPLKELAARKARDQLEALTQHLRANSGRNYVIAWVHGWRHNADIGDGNVADLRIYAARAAKHLEARCRVEGRDCNRNVTAVYLGWRGARVDESKLARTFGAFGTFIAQVAAVPTLFDRKPVSEAIAPQVISAIRTINVVLDKAKGDKVIVFGHSLGGNLLATGLQDNLVKIVARHPFHLKGSNPLIANPIADLVVLLNPASEAQKWTELQRTVWRKLAIVTSDNVEDDETRASHRFFPRAQKPLIVSVTAALAWPPGGIRPRDCAWVERDLPPLPADATAEARDNFRKLKARQDEIRLEIAKAQQILDNGIEYDLATHDLFPAFKLDFRPFADQLERNALRRVSNGKSSACHQPQISLWSSPVAWTMSAFAGLLRNMPFMNTNAEETRTIGHLDPARNVSGDISTRLVSWKPFGTTHEIAGYELPDRDRALAMTRSLRRSGAAAYCLPDDSSTRWPAYSDTGTKDKPVAYERISGVRPCSCPATTGWLYRARDRLKQQNGVYWDTSALPESESGTRHRPVLRFLHGFASAGLQAITRANDPFWNVRAFDNVLARHDGFMLPSFICAMNSLVMDDTTAEPPPSVETSPSTAPKEME
;
A
#
# COMPACT_ATOMS: atom_id res chain seq x y z
N MET A 1 -95.56 13.73 -26.38
CA MET A 1 -95.26 12.51 -27.18
C MET A 1 -93.76 12.50 -27.46
N THR A 2 -93.08 11.49 -26.92
CA THR A 2 -91.83 10.85 -27.35
C THR A 2 -90.83 11.61 -28.23
N GLY A 3 -89.57 11.72 -27.79
CA GLY A 3 -88.45 11.99 -28.70
C GLY A 3 -87.14 12.35 -28.01
N THR A 4 -86.26 11.37 -27.86
CA THR A 4 -84.87 11.39 -27.36
C THR A 4 -83.95 12.42 -28.02
N ILE A 5 -83.12 13.12 -27.22
CA ILE A 5 -81.89 13.79 -27.70
C ILE A 5 -80.72 13.42 -26.76
N ASN A 6 -79.73 12.72 -27.33
CA ASN A 6 -78.46 12.39 -26.70
C ASN A 6 -77.54 13.63 -26.66
N ALA A 7 -77.00 13.97 -25.48
CA ALA A 7 -75.92 14.93 -25.32
C ALA A 7 -74.54 14.21 -25.22
N PRO A 8 -73.48 14.70 -25.88
CA PRO A 8 -72.17 14.06 -25.86
C PRO A 8 -71.35 14.40 -24.60
N LYS A 9 -70.54 13.42 -24.18
CA LYS A 9 -69.64 13.46 -23.02
C LYS A 9 -68.47 14.45 -23.22
N THR A 10 -68.47 15.55 -22.50
CA THR A 10 -67.28 16.40 -22.26
C THR A 10 -66.59 15.96 -20.96
N ALA A 11 -65.68 15.00 -21.06
CA ALA A 11 -64.77 14.65 -19.95
C ALA A 11 -63.41 14.20 -20.50
N ARG A 12 -62.64 15.12 -21.07
CA ARG A 12 -61.25 14.88 -21.51
C ARG A 12 -60.42 16.16 -21.63
N VAL A 13 -60.28 16.94 -20.56
CA VAL A 13 -59.30 18.07 -20.55
C VAL A 13 -58.45 18.14 -19.27
N LEU A 14 -58.89 17.61 -18.13
CA LEU A 14 -58.12 17.70 -16.87
C LEU A 14 -56.98 16.66 -16.69
N GLY A 15 -56.82 15.71 -17.61
CA GLY A 15 -55.76 14.69 -17.55
C GLY A 15 -54.44 15.07 -18.27
N LEU A 16 -54.47 16.05 -19.17
CA LEU A 16 -53.31 16.43 -19.97
C LEU A 16 -52.41 17.44 -19.24
N GLY A 17 -52.99 18.38 -18.49
CA GLY A 17 -52.23 19.43 -17.78
C GLY A 17 -51.28 18.90 -16.70
N ARG A 18 -51.66 17.83 -15.98
CA ARG A 18 -50.78 17.20 -14.98
C ARG A 18 -49.64 16.39 -15.60
N ARG A 19 -49.87 15.77 -16.76
CA ARG A 19 -48.82 15.04 -17.48
C ARG A 19 -47.86 15.97 -18.20
N VAL A 20 -48.36 17.05 -18.80
CA VAL A 20 -47.54 18.09 -19.46
C VAL A 20 -46.77 18.93 -18.44
N GLY A 21 -47.34 19.20 -17.25
CA GLY A 21 -46.64 19.87 -16.14
C GLY A 21 -45.48 19.04 -15.58
N CYS A 22 -45.66 17.73 -15.35
CA CYS A 22 -44.55 16.84 -14.99
C CYS A 22 -43.53 16.66 -16.12
N TRP A 23 -43.97 16.67 -17.39
CA TRP A 23 -43.06 16.60 -18.53
C TRP A 23 -42.24 17.88 -18.70
N LEU A 24 -42.83 19.06 -18.47
CA LEU A 24 -42.11 20.34 -18.50
C LEU A 24 -41.19 20.52 -17.30
N TYR A 25 -41.57 20.03 -16.10
CA TYR A 25 -40.70 20.03 -14.92
C TYR A 25 -39.55 18.99 -15.03
N ALA A 26 -39.79 17.87 -15.72
CA ALA A 26 -38.74 16.92 -16.10
C ALA A 26 -37.90 17.43 -17.29
N ALA A 27 -38.44 18.27 -18.18
CA ALA A 27 -37.73 18.85 -19.32
C ALA A 27 -36.85 20.06 -18.93
N THR A 28 -37.20 20.81 -17.88
CA THR A 28 -36.29 21.82 -17.29
C THR A 28 -35.16 21.18 -16.47
N LEU A 29 -35.38 19.95 -15.98
CA LEU A 29 -34.34 18.99 -15.55
C LEU A 29 -33.89 18.06 -16.70
N GLY A 30 -33.90 18.57 -17.94
CA GLY A 30 -33.17 17.93 -19.02
C GLY A 30 -31.69 17.73 -18.64
N PRO A 31 -30.92 16.94 -19.40
CA PRO A 31 -29.53 16.63 -19.08
C PRO A 31 -28.68 17.87 -18.73
N VAL A 32 -28.97 19.03 -19.35
CA VAL A 32 -28.33 20.32 -19.04
C VAL A 32 -28.68 20.86 -17.65
N GLY A 33 -29.94 20.73 -17.19
CA GLY A 33 -30.36 21.16 -15.86
C GLY A 33 -29.73 20.32 -14.74
N ILE A 34 -29.62 19.01 -14.96
CA ILE A 34 -28.93 18.10 -14.03
C ILE A 34 -27.45 18.46 -13.94
N VAL A 35 -26.79 18.73 -15.07
CA VAL A 35 -25.38 19.17 -15.10
C VAL A 35 -25.18 20.50 -14.35
N ARG A 36 -26.05 21.49 -14.57
CA ARG A 36 -25.98 22.77 -13.84
C ARG A 36 -26.15 22.61 -12.34
N LEU A 37 -27.08 21.76 -11.90
CA LEU A 37 -27.30 21.48 -10.48
C LEU A 37 -26.09 20.74 -9.86
N ALA A 38 -25.51 19.79 -10.59
CA ALA A 38 -24.30 19.09 -10.17
C ALA A 38 -23.10 20.06 -10.04
N ILE A 39 -22.92 20.97 -10.99
CA ILE A 39 -21.88 22.01 -10.93
C ILE A 39 -22.14 22.98 -9.77
N GLY A 40 -23.38 23.45 -9.59
CA GLY A 40 -23.74 24.34 -8.49
C GLY A 40 -23.50 23.70 -7.12
N LEU A 41 -23.88 22.42 -6.97
CA LEU A 41 -23.61 21.65 -5.76
C LEU A 41 -22.10 21.48 -5.55
N PHE A 42 -21.34 21.13 -6.59
CA PHE A 42 -19.88 21.02 -6.51
C PHE A 42 -19.23 22.33 -6.03
N LEU A 43 -19.58 23.47 -6.63
CA LEU A 43 -19.06 24.78 -6.23
C LEU A 43 -19.42 25.13 -4.78
N PHE A 44 -20.66 24.85 -4.37
CA PHE A 44 -21.10 25.04 -2.99
C PHE A 44 -20.28 24.18 -2.00
N CYS A 45 -20.01 22.92 -2.34
CA CYS A 45 -19.16 22.04 -1.53
C CYS A 45 -17.76 22.62 -1.36
N VAL A 46 -17.15 23.07 -2.47
CA VAL A 46 -15.79 23.65 -2.49
C VAL A 46 -15.73 24.91 -1.63
N ILE A 47 -16.71 25.82 -1.75
CA ILE A 47 -16.77 27.06 -0.98
C ILE A 47 -16.90 26.76 0.52
N ILE A 48 -17.84 25.92 0.92
CA ILE A 48 -18.04 25.57 2.34
C ILE A 48 -16.80 24.89 2.92
N GLY A 49 -16.25 23.91 2.20
CA GLY A 49 -15.06 23.20 2.65
C GLY A 49 -13.86 24.12 2.86
N ASN A 50 -13.60 25.03 1.92
CA ASN A 50 -12.42 25.88 1.97
C ASN A 50 -12.56 27.09 2.91
N ILE A 51 -13.76 27.67 3.05
CA ILE A 51 -13.96 28.87 3.89
C ILE A 51 -14.32 28.49 5.32
N GLY A 52 -15.31 27.61 5.51
CA GLY A 52 -15.84 27.29 6.85
C GLY A 52 -15.02 26.26 7.63
N PHE A 53 -14.21 25.46 6.92
CA PHE A 53 -13.54 24.29 7.47
C PHE A 53 -12.10 24.16 6.94
N SER A 54 -11.42 25.28 6.71
CA SER A 54 -10.00 25.22 6.39
C SER A 54 -9.18 24.69 7.57
N THR A 55 -8.11 23.98 7.27
CA THR A 55 -7.08 23.64 8.26
C THR A 55 -6.30 24.89 8.66
N GLU A 56 -5.81 24.96 9.90
CA GLU A 56 -4.99 26.07 10.37
C GLU A 56 -3.68 26.16 9.58
N ARG A 57 -3.25 27.40 9.26
CA ARG A 57 -1.93 27.68 8.66
C ARG A 57 -0.90 27.82 9.78
N ASP A 58 0.35 27.45 9.50
CA ASP A 58 1.50 27.80 10.36
C ASP A 58 1.41 27.32 11.81
N VAL A 59 0.74 26.18 12.03
CA VAL A 59 0.59 25.53 13.33
C VAL A 59 1.15 24.11 13.27
N ALA A 60 1.97 23.77 14.26
CA ALA A 60 2.35 22.39 14.54
C ALA A 60 1.35 21.73 15.50
N PHE A 61 0.91 20.53 15.16
CA PHE A 61 -0.03 19.77 15.97
C PHE A 61 0.67 19.00 17.11
N ARG A 62 1.95 18.61 16.91
CA ARG A 62 2.72 17.71 17.78
C ARG A 62 4.09 18.28 18.14
N ASN A 63 4.13 19.49 18.69
CA ASN A 63 5.39 20.20 18.97
C ASN A 63 5.77 20.28 20.45
N ILE A 64 5.03 19.66 21.38
CA ILE A 64 5.41 19.79 22.80
C ILE A 64 6.75 19.10 23.05
N ASP A 65 7.65 19.80 23.75
CA ASP A 65 8.98 19.29 24.09
C ASP A 65 8.86 17.98 24.87
N PRO A 66 9.55 16.90 24.43
CA PRO A 66 9.44 15.59 25.05
C PRO A 66 9.99 15.54 26.48
N ASN A 67 10.74 16.56 26.91
CA ASN A 67 11.29 16.69 28.26
C ASN A 67 10.33 17.33 29.27
N THR A 68 9.12 17.71 28.85
CA THR A 68 8.08 18.22 29.77
C THR A 68 7.50 17.12 30.65
N GLY A 69 6.93 17.49 31.81
CA GLY A 69 6.40 16.54 32.79
C GLY A 69 5.26 15.68 32.21
N SER A 70 4.37 16.30 31.42
CA SER A 70 3.31 15.58 30.70
C SER A 70 3.83 14.50 29.75
N CYS A 71 4.93 14.76 29.03
CA CYS A 71 5.50 13.79 28.08
C CYS A 71 6.33 12.68 28.78
N GLN A 72 7.04 13.00 29.87
CA GLN A 72 7.92 12.05 30.56
C GLN A 72 7.20 11.09 31.52
N SER A 73 6.10 11.53 32.17
CA SER A 73 5.45 10.85 33.30
C SER A 73 4.93 9.42 33.04
N SER A 74 5.04 8.89 31.82
CA SER A 74 4.74 7.49 31.50
C SER A 74 5.61 6.96 30.34
N MET A 75 6.71 7.65 30.03
CA MET A 75 7.56 7.31 28.89
C MET A 75 8.32 5.99 29.07
N PRO A 76 8.75 5.52 30.26
CA PRO A 76 9.43 4.22 30.37
C PRO A 76 8.57 3.01 29.98
N ASP A 77 7.30 3.00 30.42
CA ASP A 77 6.37 1.88 30.20
C ASP A 77 5.56 2.00 28.90
N GLY A 78 5.46 3.21 28.35
CA GLY A 78 4.65 3.54 27.18
C GLY A 78 3.15 3.66 27.47
N TRP A 79 2.41 4.30 26.57
CA TRP A 79 0.99 4.59 26.73
C TRP A 79 0.10 3.47 26.16
N PRO A 80 -0.72 2.79 26.99
CA PRO A 80 -1.61 1.71 26.52
C PRO A 80 -3.00 2.19 26.10
N ILE A 81 -3.29 3.50 26.18
CA ILE A 81 -4.64 4.04 25.98
C ILE A 81 -5.21 3.71 24.59
N LEU A 82 -4.38 3.80 23.55
CA LEU A 82 -4.79 3.53 22.17
C LEU A 82 -5.06 2.05 21.92
N ALA A 83 -4.44 1.16 22.70
CA ALA A 83 -4.66 -0.29 22.63
C ALA A 83 -5.93 -0.75 23.38
N ARG A 84 -6.74 0.16 23.94
CA ARG A 84 -8.00 -0.22 24.57
C ARG A 84 -9.05 -0.55 23.50
N ARG A 85 -9.83 -1.62 23.73
CA ARG A 85 -10.86 -2.12 22.78
C ARG A 85 -11.96 -1.10 22.44
N ASN A 86 -12.24 -0.13 23.31
CA ASN A 86 -13.20 0.94 23.07
C ASN A 86 -12.57 2.19 22.43
N VAL A 87 -11.24 2.23 22.33
CA VAL A 87 -10.48 3.32 21.69
C VAL A 87 -10.06 2.90 20.29
N GLN A 88 -9.49 1.69 20.12
CA GLN A 88 -9.09 1.11 18.82
C GLN A 88 -8.22 2.06 17.97
N ASN A 89 -7.13 2.57 18.57
CA ASN A 89 -6.20 3.47 17.91
C ASN A 89 -6.76 4.84 17.47
N ASP A 90 -7.95 5.20 17.96
CA ASP A 90 -8.56 6.51 17.73
C ASP A 90 -8.21 7.49 18.86
N GLU A 91 -7.40 8.50 18.55
CA GLU A 91 -6.96 9.49 19.53
C GLU A 91 -8.10 10.34 20.10
N ARG A 92 -9.12 10.65 19.30
CA ARG A 92 -10.28 11.44 19.78
C ARG A 92 -11.07 10.61 20.78
N ARG A 93 -11.31 9.33 20.49
CA ARG A 93 -11.90 8.41 21.48
C ARG A 93 -11.04 8.26 22.72
N ALA A 94 -9.71 8.30 22.60
CA ALA A 94 -8.82 8.24 23.77
C ALA A 94 -9.02 9.45 24.69
N ILE A 95 -9.13 10.64 24.11
CA ILE A 95 -9.40 11.90 24.83
C ILE A 95 -10.78 11.86 25.49
N ASP A 96 -11.82 11.49 24.74
CA ASP A 96 -13.19 11.39 25.26
C ASP A 96 -13.28 10.40 26.42
N ASN A 97 -12.63 9.24 26.30
CA ASN A 97 -12.57 8.25 27.39
C ASN A 97 -11.79 8.78 28.61
N GLY A 98 -10.75 9.60 28.40
CA GLY A 98 -10.04 10.30 29.46
C GLY A 98 -10.94 11.28 30.22
N LEU A 99 -11.73 12.08 29.49
CA LEU A 99 -12.68 13.03 30.06
C LEU A 99 -13.82 12.34 30.82
N LEU A 100 -14.36 11.23 30.30
CA LEU A 100 -15.36 10.43 30.99
C LEU A 100 -14.82 9.83 32.30
N SER A 101 -13.54 9.44 32.32
CA SER A 101 -12.88 8.95 33.53
C SER A 101 -12.76 10.07 34.58
N ARG A 102 -12.42 11.30 34.16
CA ARG A 102 -12.45 12.51 35.02
C ARG A 102 -13.82 12.75 35.65
N ARG A 103 -14.89 12.72 34.84
CA ARG A 103 -16.27 12.95 35.33
C ARG A 103 -16.74 11.87 36.30
N ARG A 104 -16.41 10.60 36.05
CA ARG A 104 -16.75 9.50 36.98
C ARG A 104 -16.01 9.62 38.30
N LEU A 105 -14.74 10.04 38.29
CA LEU A 105 -13.96 10.31 39.50
C LEU A 105 -14.60 11.46 40.30
N ALA A 106 -14.93 12.57 39.64
CA ALA A 106 -15.60 13.72 40.27
C ALA A 106 -16.97 13.36 40.86
N ASN A 107 -17.75 12.52 40.17
CA ASN A 107 -19.08 12.10 40.62
C ASN A 107 -19.06 10.90 41.60
N SER A 108 -17.91 10.26 41.81
CA SER A 108 -17.75 9.16 42.79
C SER A 108 -17.42 9.65 44.20
N VAL A 109 -17.25 10.96 44.37
CA VAL A 109 -17.11 11.61 45.68
C VAL A 109 -18.50 11.90 46.23
N ASP A 110 -19.22 10.84 46.60
CA ASP A 110 -20.39 10.96 47.47
C ASP A 110 -19.88 11.01 48.93
N PRO A 111 -20.18 12.07 49.72
CA PRO A 111 -19.75 12.16 51.12
C PRO A 111 -20.35 11.07 52.01
N HIS A 112 -21.42 10.39 51.57
CA HIS A 112 -22.11 9.37 52.34
C HIS A 112 -22.18 8.05 51.57
N TYR A 113 -21.42 7.05 52.05
CA TYR A 113 -21.57 5.62 51.72
C TYR A 113 -21.19 5.13 50.29
N ARG A 114 -19.95 4.64 50.13
CA ARG A 114 -19.62 3.23 49.83
C ARG A 114 -18.12 3.07 49.57
N LYS A 115 -17.51 2.02 50.15
CA LYS A 115 -16.10 1.65 49.86
C LYS A 115 -15.96 1.30 48.37
N PRO A 116 -15.10 1.98 47.60
CA PRO A 116 -14.96 1.72 46.17
C PRO A 116 -14.41 0.31 45.88
N LEU A 117 -14.86 -0.25 44.75
CA LEU A 117 -14.42 -1.56 44.26
C LEU A 117 -12.89 -1.56 44.07
N ARG A 118 -12.24 -2.72 44.26
CA ARG A 118 -10.76 -2.84 44.23
C ARG A 118 -10.14 -2.35 42.91
N ARG A 119 -10.89 -2.38 41.79
CA ARG A 119 -10.50 -1.80 40.49
C ARG A 119 -10.62 -0.26 40.44
N GLU A 120 -11.58 0.31 41.14
CA GLU A 120 -11.80 1.77 41.21
C GLU A 120 -10.74 2.44 42.09
N ARG A 121 -10.29 1.77 43.16
CA ARG A 121 -9.18 2.25 44.02
C ARG A 121 -7.85 2.41 43.28
N HIS A 122 -7.59 1.60 42.25
CA HIS A 122 -6.35 1.71 41.47
C HIS A 122 -6.41 2.83 40.44
N ALA A 123 -7.60 3.12 39.90
CA ALA A 123 -7.86 4.25 39.00
C ALA A 123 -7.93 5.59 39.75
N MET A 124 -8.41 5.60 41.00
CA MET A 124 -8.43 6.77 41.90
C MET A 124 -7.06 7.25 42.37
N ARG A 125 -6.00 6.43 42.24
CA ARG A 125 -4.64 6.80 42.66
C ARG A 125 -3.83 7.51 41.59
N GLN A 126 -4.31 7.59 40.34
CA GLN A 126 -3.61 8.31 39.28
C GLN A 126 -4.32 9.64 39.01
N PRO A 127 -3.59 10.78 39.01
CA PRO A 127 -4.18 12.04 38.61
C PRO A 127 -4.77 11.89 37.20
N PRO A 128 -5.89 12.55 36.93
CA PRO A 128 -6.58 12.33 35.68
C PRO A 128 -5.73 12.83 34.51
N VAL A 129 -5.24 11.89 33.72
CA VAL A 129 -4.32 12.14 32.60
C VAL A 129 -4.99 12.99 31.52
N ASP A 130 -4.35 14.11 31.17
CA ASP A 130 -4.75 14.91 30.02
C ASP A 130 -4.19 14.30 28.72
N TRP A 131 -4.98 13.42 28.10
CA TRP A 131 -4.59 12.79 26.85
C TRP A 131 -4.50 13.76 25.68
N ALA A 132 -5.23 14.88 25.71
CA ALA A 132 -5.13 15.89 24.66
C ALA A 132 -3.72 16.51 24.70
N MET A 133 -3.21 16.80 25.90
CA MET A 133 -1.85 17.30 26.07
C MET A 133 -0.78 16.26 25.72
N ARG A 134 -0.88 15.04 26.27
CA ARG A 134 0.13 14.00 26.03
C ARG A 134 0.26 13.61 24.56
N LEU A 135 -0.86 13.53 23.85
CA LEU A 135 -0.83 13.22 22.44
C LEU A 135 -0.20 14.37 21.62
N ARG A 136 -0.01 15.59 22.14
CA ARG A 136 0.73 16.66 21.45
C ARG A 136 2.26 16.61 21.63
N CYS A 137 2.78 15.67 22.42
CA CYS A 137 4.22 15.45 22.55
C CYS A 137 4.85 15.11 21.19
N SER A 138 5.97 15.77 20.87
CA SER A 138 6.74 15.53 19.64
C SER A 138 7.42 14.17 19.60
N VAL A 139 7.70 13.57 20.77
CA VAL A 139 8.11 12.16 20.89
C VAL A 139 7.21 11.45 21.89
N GLN A 140 6.67 10.31 21.48
CA GLN A 140 5.68 9.53 22.21
C GLN A 140 6.15 8.10 22.31
N ARG A 141 5.96 7.45 23.48
CA ARG A 141 6.12 6.00 23.58
C ARG A 141 4.77 5.34 23.73
N HIS A 142 4.46 4.39 22.84
CA HIS A 142 3.21 3.63 22.86
C HIS A 142 3.47 2.19 23.28
N ALA A 143 2.50 1.61 23.98
CA ALA A 143 2.53 0.22 24.41
C ALA A 143 1.27 -0.50 23.93
N VAL A 144 1.45 -1.69 23.35
CA VAL A 144 0.36 -2.61 23.01
C VAL A 144 0.43 -3.79 24.00
N PRO A 145 -0.43 -3.80 25.04
CA PRO A 145 -0.41 -4.83 26.07
C PRO A 145 -0.66 -6.21 25.47
N TRP A 146 -0.04 -7.24 26.04
CA TRP A 146 -0.29 -8.61 25.62
C TRP A 146 -1.71 -9.06 26.01
N ASN A 147 -2.52 -9.49 25.04
CA ASN A 147 -3.89 -9.90 25.31
C ASN A 147 -4.00 -11.43 25.57
N LEU A 148 -4.05 -11.80 26.85
CA LEU A 148 -4.21 -13.19 27.33
C LEU A 148 -5.58 -13.83 27.00
N ARG A 149 -6.58 -13.08 26.52
CA ARG A 149 -7.90 -13.67 26.20
C ARG A 149 -7.91 -14.49 24.91
N TYR A 150 -6.89 -14.35 24.06
CA TYR A 150 -6.76 -15.09 22.81
C TYR A 150 -5.76 -16.25 22.90
N THR A 151 -5.24 -16.56 24.10
CA THR A 151 -4.28 -17.64 24.39
C THR A 151 -4.89 -18.91 24.94
N ILE A 152 -6.18 -19.17 24.71
CA ILE A 152 -6.76 -20.45 25.10
C ILE A 152 -6.33 -21.51 24.06
N ASP A 153 -5.09 -21.98 24.22
CA ASP A 153 -4.77 -23.36 23.88
C ASP A 153 -5.28 -24.19 25.06
N ASN A 154 -6.40 -24.89 24.87
CA ASN A 154 -7.08 -25.71 25.88
C ASN A 154 -6.21 -26.89 26.40
N THR A 155 -4.96 -26.98 25.97
CA THR A 155 -4.06 -28.13 26.19
C THR A 155 -2.99 -27.88 27.25
N SER A 156 -2.80 -26.65 27.74
CA SER A 156 -1.77 -26.34 28.75
C SER A 156 -2.35 -25.89 30.09
N SER A 157 -2.06 -26.64 31.15
CA SER A 157 -2.55 -26.43 32.53
C SER A 157 -1.82 -25.33 33.31
N LYS A 158 -0.93 -24.55 32.65
CA LYS A 158 -0.23 -23.41 33.27
C LYS A 158 -0.47 -22.14 32.45
N PRO A 159 -1.03 -21.07 33.03
CA PRO A 159 -1.12 -19.79 32.33
C PRO A 159 0.30 -19.30 31.99
N PRO A 160 0.57 -18.93 30.73
CA PRO A 160 1.88 -18.41 30.36
C PRO A 160 2.18 -17.15 31.19
N LYS A 161 3.42 -17.03 31.70
CA LYS A 161 3.87 -15.83 32.44
C LYS A 161 3.53 -14.57 31.61
N PRO A 162 3.03 -13.49 32.22
CA PRO A 162 2.67 -12.27 31.51
C PRO A 162 3.89 -11.75 30.76
N LYS A 163 3.80 -11.73 29.42
CA LYS A 163 4.86 -11.26 28.55
C LYS A 163 4.94 -9.74 28.57
N ARG A 164 6.15 -9.20 28.36
CA ARG A 164 6.41 -7.76 28.23
C ARG A 164 5.54 -7.18 27.11
N ALA A 165 4.96 -5.99 27.32
CA ALA A 165 4.17 -5.32 26.30
C ALA A 165 5.02 -5.00 25.05
N LEU A 166 4.41 -5.02 23.88
CA LEU A 166 5.05 -4.52 22.66
C LEU A 166 5.14 -3.00 22.77
N THR A 167 6.34 -2.44 22.62
CA THR A 167 6.57 -0.99 22.70
C THR A 167 7.20 -0.48 21.42
N TYR A 168 6.81 0.73 21.01
CA TYR A 168 7.47 1.49 19.96
C TYR A 168 7.40 2.99 20.30
N ASP A 169 8.34 3.75 19.76
CA ASP A 169 8.32 5.20 19.84
C ASP A 169 7.73 5.78 18.55
N LEU A 170 6.99 6.88 18.68
CA LEU A 170 6.42 7.66 17.59
C LEU A 170 6.87 9.11 17.76
N ALA A 171 7.67 9.60 16.82
CA ALA A 171 8.13 10.98 16.76
C ALA A 171 7.46 11.74 15.63
N PHE A 172 7.33 13.05 15.78
CA PHE A 172 6.77 13.95 14.78
C PHE A 172 7.79 15.00 14.43
N VAL A 173 8.01 15.19 13.13
CA VAL A 173 8.79 16.31 12.58
C VAL A 173 7.89 16.96 11.54
N GLU A 174 7.29 18.07 11.91
CA GLU A 174 6.38 18.84 11.08
C GLU A 174 7.13 19.99 10.42
N PHE A 175 6.82 20.25 9.15
CA PHE A 175 7.43 21.29 8.34
C PHE A 175 6.42 22.41 8.09
N GLN A 176 6.92 23.64 8.19
CA GLN A 176 6.28 24.85 7.71
C GLN A 176 6.24 24.84 6.17
N GLU A 177 5.39 25.70 5.56
CA GLU A 177 5.30 25.77 4.09
C GLU A 177 6.56 26.36 3.43
N ASP A 178 7.45 26.99 4.21
CA ASP A 178 8.80 27.43 3.79
C ASP A 178 9.86 26.33 3.86
N GLY A 179 9.51 25.17 4.44
CA GLY A 179 10.39 24.01 4.58
C GLY A 179 11.15 23.92 5.90
N ASP A 180 10.99 24.87 6.84
CA ASP A 180 11.65 24.78 8.15
C ASP A 180 10.86 23.87 9.11
N PRO A 181 11.55 23.02 9.90
CA PRO A 181 10.87 22.23 10.94
C PRO A 181 10.32 23.14 12.03
N TYR A 182 9.17 22.79 12.61
CA TYR A 182 8.61 23.59 13.68
C TYR A 182 9.46 23.51 14.96
N PRO A 183 9.58 24.64 15.71
CA PRO A 183 10.25 24.65 17.00
C PRO A 183 9.46 23.82 18.02
N VAL A 184 10.17 23.29 19.02
CA VAL A 184 9.49 22.67 20.17
C VAL A 184 8.81 23.74 21.03
N ALA A 185 7.67 23.38 21.63
CA ALA A 185 6.85 24.24 22.46
C ALA A 185 6.83 23.79 23.92
N ALA A 186 6.45 24.71 24.80
CA ALA A 186 6.25 24.44 26.21
C ALA A 186 5.03 23.53 26.45
N GLU A 187 4.91 23.03 27.68
CA GLU A 187 3.78 22.19 28.09
C GLU A 187 2.42 22.90 27.96
N THR A 188 2.39 24.23 27.97
CA THR A 188 1.18 25.02 27.68
C THR A 188 0.80 25.03 26.20
N GLY A 189 1.67 24.51 25.33
CA GLY A 189 1.58 24.62 23.87
C GLY A 189 2.05 25.95 23.31
N ALA A 190 2.49 26.89 24.17
CA ALA A 190 3.04 28.17 23.74
C ALA A 190 4.50 28.00 23.25
N PRO A 191 4.93 28.76 22.23
CA PRO A 191 6.32 28.77 21.81
C PRO A 191 7.22 29.31 22.94
N TYR A 192 8.43 28.77 23.05
CA TYR A 192 9.41 29.29 23.99
C TYR A 192 9.89 30.69 23.58
N PRO A 193 10.14 31.61 24.53
CA PRO A 193 10.85 32.85 24.24
C PRO A 193 12.22 32.55 23.61
N LEU A 194 12.66 33.37 22.65
CA LEU A 194 13.89 33.12 21.88
C LEU A 194 15.13 32.85 22.76
N LYS A 195 15.26 33.57 23.89
CA LYS A 195 16.34 33.40 24.86
C LYS A 195 16.31 32.03 25.55
N GLU A 196 15.12 31.55 25.90
CA GLU A 196 14.96 30.23 26.52
C GLU A 196 15.22 29.14 25.48
N LEU A 197 14.69 29.30 24.26
CA LEU A 197 14.89 28.38 23.15
C LEU A 197 16.38 28.20 22.84
N ALA A 198 17.15 29.28 22.80
CA ALA A 198 18.59 29.25 22.54
C ALA A 198 19.38 28.46 23.60
N ALA A 199 18.89 28.43 24.84
CA ALA A 199 19.49 27.69 25.95
C ALA A 199 19.08 26.20 26.00
N ARG A 200 18.06 25.79 25.23
CA ARG A 200 17.62 24.38 25.18
C ARG A 200 18.59 23.53 24.36
N LYS A 201 18.66 22.25 24.74
CA LYS A 201 19.42 21.22 24.02
C LYS A 201 18.80 20.84 22.68
N ALA A 202 17.48 20.95 22.56
CA ALA A 202 16.73 20.76 21.33
C ALA A 202 15.84 21.99 21.10
N ARG A 203 16.04 22.65 19.96
CA ARG A 203 15.35 23.88 19.53
C ARG A 203 14.15 23.55 18.66
N ASP A 204 14.23 22.47 17.89
CA ASP A 204 13.17 22.02 17.00
C ASP A 204 12.86 20.52 17.18
N GLN A 205 11.80 20.09 16.50
CA GLN A 205 11.33 18.70 16.53
C GLN A 205 12.38 17.70 15.98
N LEU A 206 13.18 18.09 14.99
CA LEU A 206 14.21 17.24 14.41
C LEU A 206 15.36 17.03 15.40
N GLU A 207 15.83 18.08 16.06
CA GLU A 207 16.85 18.01 17.11
C GLU A 207 16.37 17.13 18.26
N ALA A 208 15.12 17.28 18.71
CA ALA A 208 14.51 16.46 19.75
C ALA A 208 14.52 14.96 19.37
N LEU A 209 14.16 14.64 18.12
CA LEU A 209 14.24 13.28 17.58
C LEU A 209 15.69 12.76 17.53
N THR A 210 16.63 13.54 17.03
CA THR A 210 18.03 13.09 16.94
C THR A 210 18.62 12.83 18.34
N GLN A 211 18.25 13.64 19.33
CA GLN A 211 18.63 13.40 20.72
C GLN A 211 18.03 12.09 21.26
N HIS A 212 16.76 11.81 20.97
CA HIS A 212 16.10 10.55 21.33
C HIS A 212 16.83 9.33 20.73
N LEU A 213 17.15 9.38 19.44
CA LEU A 213 17.85 8.30 18.74
C LEU A 213 19.27 8.05 19.30
N ARG A 214 20.00 9.12 19.64
CA ARG A 214 21.33 9.02 20.27
C ARG A 214 21.28 8.48 21.70
N ALA A 215 20.22 8.78 22.44
CA ALA A 215 20.04 8.33 23.82
C ALA A 215 19.70 6.83 23.91
N ASN A 216 19.26 6.21 22.81
CA ASN A 216 18.97 4.78 22.78
C ASN A 216 20.26 3.95 22.88
N SER A 217 20.35 3.10 23.90
CA SER A 217 21.48 2.18 24.11
C SER A 217 21.38 0.89 23.29
N GLY A 218 20.19 0.57 22.77
CA GLY A 218 19.97 -0.58 21.88
C GLY A 218 20.24 -0.27 20.41
N ARG A 219 19.82 -1.18 19.51
CA ARG A 219 19.83 -0.94 18.07
C ARG A 219 18.59 -0.15 17.67
N ASN A 220 18.72 0.81 16.77
CA ASN A 220 17.60 1.56 16.23
C ASN A 220 17.01 0.86 14.99
N TYR A 221 15.68 0.83 14.91
CA TYR A 221 14.96 0.59 13.67
C TYR A 221 14.00 1.75 13.41
N VAL A 222 14.38 2.60 12.46
CA VAL A 222 13.64 3.82 12.16
C VAL A 222 12.72 3.60 10.97
N ILE A 223 11.46 3.99 11.12
CA ILE A 223 10.45 3.97 10.05
C ILE A 223 10.03 5.42 9.83
N ALA A 224 10.59 6.08 8.82
CA ALA A 224 10.18 7.43 8.47
C ALA A 224 9.00 7.38 7.49
N TRP A 225 7.98 8.21 7.70
CA TRP A 225 6.76 8.22 6.93
C TRP A 225 6.39 9.64 6.52
N VAL A 226 6.39 9.92 5.21
CA VAL A 226 5.94 11.17 4.62
C VAL A 226 4.51 10.99 4.13
N HIS A 227 3.58 11.76 4.70
CA HIS A 227 2.16 11.62 4.41
C HIS A 227 1.71 12.27 3.09
N GLY A 228 0.51 11.89 2.64
CA GLY A 228 -0.17 12.46 1.47
C GLY A 228 -0.91 13.78 1.71
N TRP A 229 -1.51 14.31 0.65
CA TRP A 229 -2.12 15.65 0.61
C TRP A 229 -3.41 15.83 1.41
N ARG A 230 -4.08 14.77 1.87
CA ARG A 230 -5.29 14.87 2.73
C ARG A 230 -4.98 14.82 4.21
N HIS A 231 -3.71 14.79 4.57
CA HIS A 231 -3.27 14.49 5.91
C HIS A 231 -2.42 15.62 6.48
N ASN A 232 -2.35 15.64 7.79
CA ASN A 232 -1.46 16.45 8.62
C ASN A 232 -1.14 15.63 9.88
N ALA A 233 -0.61 16.26 10.93
CA ALA A 233 -0.35 15.57 12.19
C ALA A 233 -1.43 15.81 13.27
N ASP A 234 -2.63 16.30 12.92
CA ASP A 234 -3.69 16.60 13.88
C ASP A 234 -4.13 15.36 14.68
N ILE A 235 -4.73 15.60 15.85
CA ILE A 235 -5.37 14.59 16.69
C ILE A 235 -6.47 13.88 15.91
N GLY A 236 -6.30 12.57 15.74
CA GLY A 236 -7.24 11.72 15.01
C GLY A 236 -6.98 11.65 13.51
N ASP A 237 -5.85 12.13 13.01
CA ASP A 237 -5.44 11.90 11.62
C ASP A 237 -5.28 10.39 11.32
N GLY A 238 -5.80 9.97 10.16
CA GLY A 238 -5.80 8.57 9.74
C GLY A 238 -4.42 8.01 9.42
N ASN A 239 -3.54 8.81 8.79
CA ASN A 239 -2.17 8.36 8.48
C ASN A 239 -1.32 8.23 9.73
N VAL A 240 -1.53 9.07 10.75
CA VAL A 240 -0.89 8.89 12.06
C VAL A 240 -1.37 7.58 12.70
N ALA A 241 -2.67 7.26 12.62
CA ALA A 241 -3.21 6.00 13.11
C ALA A 241 -2.63 4.79 12.34
N ASP A 242 -2.51 4.88 11.02
CA ASP A 242 -1.93 3.83 10.20
C ASP A 242 -0.44 3.62 10.50
N LEU A 243 0.33 4.69 10.67
CA LEU A 243 1.74 4.59 11.06
C LEU A 243 1.90 3.87 12.42
N ARG A 244 0.98 4.08 13.38
CA ARG A 244 0.98 3.34 14.66
C ARG A 244 0.76 1.85 14.47
N ILE A 245 -0.18 1.46 13.61
CA ILE A 245 -0.40 0.04 13.28
C ILE A 245 0.85 -0.55 12.61
N TYR A 246 1.48 0.20 11.70
CA TYR A 246 2.71 -0.22 11.03
C TYR A 246 3.84 -0.43 12.06
N ALA A 247 4.07 0.55 12.93
CA ALA A 247 5.10 0.52 13.96
C ALA A 247 4.89 -0.63 14.96
N ALA A 248 3.64 -0.84 15.41
CA ALA A 248 3.29 -1.95 16.28
C ALA A 248 3.54 -3.31 15.63
N ARG A 249 3.30 -3.44 14.32
CA ARG A 249 3.59 -4.68 13.58
C ARG A 249 5.07 -4.89 13.34
N ALA A 250 5.82 -3.84 13.02
CA ALA A 250 7.27 -3.90 12.95
C ALA A 250 7.86 -4.38 14.30
N ALA A 251 7.39 -3.80 15.41
CA ALA A 251 7.80 -4.21 16.76
C ALA A 251 7.44 -5.68 17.03
N LYS A 252 6.25 -6.13 16.62
CA LYS A 252 5.85 -7.55 16.71
C LYS A 252 6.77 -8.45 15.89
N HIS A 253 7.13 -8.06 14.67
CA HIS A 253 7.99 -8.86 13.80
C HIS A 253 9.40 -9.01 14.40
N LEU A 254 9.95 -7.94 14.96
CA LEU A 254 11.25 -7.99 15.66
C LEU A 254 11.19 -8.86 16.92
N GLU A 255 10.11 -8.76 17.72
CA GLU A 255 9.90 -9.63 18.88
C GLU A 255 9.81 -11.11 18.47
N ALA A 256 9.09 -11.40 17.38
CA ALA A 256 8.96 -12.76 16.86
C ALA A 256 10.31 -13.33 16.40
N ARG A 257 11.11 -12.56 15.66
CA ARG A 257 12.45 -12.97 15.18
C ARG A 257 13.43 -13.15 16.35
N CYS A 258 13.36 -12.29 17.36
CA CYS A 258 14.17 -12.48 18.56
C CYS A 258 13.78 -13.75 19.32
N ARG A 259 12.48 -14.04 19.47
CA ARG A 259 12.01 -15.20 20.22
C ARG A 259 12.23 -16.53 19.51
N VAL A 260 11.97 -16.57 18.20
CA VAL A 260 11.99 -17.82 17.42
C VAL A 260 13.38 -18.11 16.87
N GLU A 261 14.12 -17.07 16.45
CA GLU A 261 15.38 -17.23 15.71
C GLU A 261 16.59 -16.68 16.48
N GLY A 262 16.39 -16.02 17.63
CA GLY A 262 17.46 -15.33 18.35
C GLY A 262 18.02 -14.09 17.61
N ARG A 263 17.35 -13.63 16.55
CA ARG A 263 17.81 -12.52 15.70
C ARG A 263 17.12 -11.20 16.05
N ASP A 264 17.83 -10.09 15.83
CA ASP A 264 17.30 -8.73 16.02
C ASP A 264 16.75 -8.44 17.43
N CYS A 265 17.27 -9.15 18.43
CA CYS A 265 17.05 -8.83 19.83
C CYS A 265 17.61 -7.43 20.17
N ASN A 266 16.99 -6.76 21.15
CA ASN A 266 17.39 -5.43 21.62
C ASN A 266 17.34 -4.32 20.55
N ARG A 267 16.38 -4.42 19.62
CA ARG A 267 16.13 -3.40 18.60
C ARG A 267 14.85 -2.62 18.93
N ASN A 268 14.97 -1.30 19.01
CA ASN A 268 13.85 -0.41 19.32
C ASN A 268 13.27 0.16 18.02
N VAL A 269 11.94 0.11 17.89
CA VAL A 269 11.23 0.70 16.76
C VAL A 269 10.92 2.15 17.05
N THR A 270 11.38 3.04 16.20
CA THR A 270 11.03 4.47 16.22
C THR A 270 10.38 4.84 14.89
N ALA A 271 9.07 5.04 14.91
CA ALA A 271 8.35 5.59 13.78
C ALA A 271 8.48 7.12 13.80
N VAL A 272 8.74 7.73 12.65
CA VAL A 272 8.89 9.17 12.48
C VAL A 272 7.86 9.63 11.47
N TYR A 273 6.88 10.42 11.91
CA TYR A 273 5.90 11.04 11.06
C TYR A 273 6.44 12.38 10.56
N LEU A 274 6.70 12.47 9.26
CA LEU A 274 7.14 13.68 8.57
C LEU A 274 5.89 14.43 8.09
N GLY A 275 5.52 15.42 8.89
CA GLY A 275 4.29 16.21 8.77
C GLY A 275 4.49 17.48 7.94
N TRP A 276 3.48 17.91 7.22
CA TRP A 276 3.34 19.25 6.66
C TRP A 276 1.85 19.52 6.47
N ARG A 277 1.48 20.74 6.10
CA ARG A 277 0.09 21.08 5.86
C ARG A 277 -0.40 20.58 4.49
N GLY A 278 -0.61 19.27 4.40
CA GLY A 278 -1.21 18.62 3.25
C GLY A 278 -2.68 18.99 3.13
N ALA A 279 -3.49 18.63 4.13
CA ALA A 279 -4.93 18.90 4.11
C ALA A 279 -5.22 20.41 4.08
N ARG A 280 -6.03 20.86 3.12
CA ARG A 280 -6.62 22.22 3.10
C ARG A 280 -7.96 22.28 3.80
N VAL A 281 -8.73 21.19 3.75
CA VAL A 281 -10.05 21.05 4.37
C VAL A 281 -9.92 20.12 5.55
N ASP A 282 -10.44 20.53 6.71
CA ASP A 282 -10.58 19.68 7.89
C ASP A 282 -11.76 18.72 7.69
N GLU A 283 -11.50 17.64 6.96
CA GLU A 283 -12.48 16.59 6.67
C GLU A 283 -13.05 15.98 7.97
N SER A 284 -12.23 15.91 9.02
CA SER A 284 -12.64 15.39 10.34
C SER A 284 -13.65 16.29 11.02
N LYS A 285 -13.46 17.62 10.97
CA LYS A 285 -14.45 18.58 11.48
C LYS A 285 -15.71 18.57 10.62
N LEU A 286 -15.58 18.48 9.30
CA LEU A 286 -16.73 18.43 8.40
C LEU A 286 -17.62 17.19 8.62
N ALA A 287 -17.00 16.02 8.70
CA ALA A 287 -17.70 14.76 8.98
C ALA A 287 -18.36 14.77 10.37
N ARG A 288 -17.74 15.41 11.37
CA ARG A 288 -18.34 15.56 12.70
C ARG A 288 -19.53 16.52 12.70
N THR A 289 -19.42 17.65 12.00
CA THR A 289 -20.48 18.68 11.98
C THR A 289 -21.70 18.24 11.19
N PHE A 290 -21.52 17.50 10.09
CA PHE A 290 -22.61 17.17 9.16
C PHE A 290 -22.80 15.66 8.91
N GLY A 291 -22.14 14.79 9.65
CA GLY A 291 -22.25 13.33 9.49
C GLY A 291 -21.87 12.85 8.09
N ALA A 292 -22.68 11.93 7.54
CA ALA A 292 -22.45 11.37 6.20
C ALA A 292 -22.46 12.41 5.07
N PHE A 293 -23.29 13.46 5.20
CA PHE A 293 -23.27 14.59 4.26
C PHE A 293 -21.94 15.33 4.35
N GLY A 294 -21.38 15.48 5.55
CA GLY A 294 -20.07 16.05 5.77
C GLY A 294 -18.95 15.25 5.09
N THR A 295 -18.97 13.92 5.20
CA THR A 295 -18.03 13.05 4.49
C THR A 295 -18.11 13.24 2.96
N PHE A 296 -19.32 13.38 2.42
CA PHE A 296 -19.53 13.65 0.99
C PHE A 296 -18.95 15.00 0.56
N ILE A 297 -19.29 16.08 1.28
CA ILE A 297 -18.77 17.43 0.99
C ILE A 297 -17.24 17.43 1.10
N ALA A 298 -16.67 16.79 2.13
CA ALA A 298 -15.23 16.68 2.34
C ALA A 298 -14.55 16.00 1.14
N GLN A 299 -15.07 14.85 0.69
CA GLN A 299 -14.53 14.14 -0.46
C GLN A 299 -14.54 14.99 -1.73
N VAL A 300 -15.63 15.73 -1.98
CA VAL A 300 -15.79 16.58 -3.17
C VAL A 300 -14.89 17.83 -3.08
N ALA A 301 -14.88 18.51 -1.94
CA ALA A 301 -14.12 19.74 -1.71
C ALA A 301 -12.60 19.49 -1.64
N ALA A 302 -12.17 18.30 -1.21
CA ALA A 302 -10.77 17.94 -1.14
C ALA A 302 -10.16 17.79 -2.54
N VAL A 303 -10.87 17.23 -3.52
CA VAL A 303 -10.36 16.96 -4.89
C VAL A 303 -9.60 18.14 -5.51
N PRO A 304 -10.13 19.38 -5.54
CA PRO A 304 -9.41 20.53 -6.09
C PRO A 304 -8.22 21.02 -5.24
N THR A 305 -8.08 20.58 -3.99
CA THR A 305 -6.95 21.00 -3.15
C THR A 305 -5.67 20.22 -3.45
N LEU A 306 -5.75 19.02 -4.04
CA LEU A 306 -4.58 18.26 -4.50
C LEU A 306 -3.68 19.09 -5.43
N PHE A 307 -4.28 19.90 -6.31
CA PHE A 307 -3.55 20.77 -7.25
C PHE A 307 -2.71 21.82 -6.55
N ASP A 308 -3.30 22.52 -5.59
CA ASP A 308 -2.66 23.61 -4.85
C ASP A 308 -1.57 23.08 -3.90
N ARG A 309 -1.73 21.85 -3.41
CA ARG A 309 -0.80 21.23 -2.45
C ARG A 309 0.40 20.56 -3.12
N LYS A 310 0.30 20.18 -4.40
CA LYS A 310 1.42 19.56 -5.11
C LYS A 310 2.67 20.45 -5.20
N PRO A 311 2.61 21.72 -5.64
CA PRO A 311 3.77 22.60 -5.67
C PRO A 311 4.41 22.78 -4.29
N VAL A 312 3.59 22.86 -3.23
CA VAL A 312 4.09 22.93 -1.84
C VAL A 312 4.91 21.69 -1.49
N SER A 313 4.43 20.49 -1.83
CA SER A 313 5.17 19.24 -1.60
C SER A 313 6.52 19.20 -2.33
N GLU A 314 6.63 19.85 -3.49
CA GLU A 314 7.87 19.92 -4.27
C GLU A 314 8.82 20.97 -3.70
N ALA A 315 8.28 22.09 -3.19
CA ALA A 315 9.06 23.16 -2.56
C ALA A 315 9.72 22.70 -1.25
N ILE A 316 9.02 21.94 -0.40
CA ILE A 316 9.56 21.45 0.88
C ILE A 316 10.42 20.17 0.73
N ALA A 317 10.45 19.56 -0.45
CA ALA A 317 11.12 18.27 -0.67
C ALA A 317 12.62 18.29 -0.28
N PRO A 318 13.43 19.29 -0.65
CA PRO A 318 14.85 19.32 -0.29
C PRO A 318 15.10 19.28 1.22
N GLN A 319 14.28 19.97 2.00
CA GLN A 319 14.39 20.13 3.45
C GLN A 319 14.00 18.83 4.16
N VAL A 320 12.93 18.17 3.72
CA VAL A 320 12.52 16.86 4.21
C VAL A 320 13.58 15.81 3.90
N ILE A 321 14.17 15.81 2.69
CA ILE A 321 15.30 14.92 2.34
C ILE A 321 16.52 15.21 3.22
N SER A 322 16.79 16.48 3.52
CA SER A 322 17.86 16.87 4.46
C SER A 322 17.60 16.32 5.87
N ALA A 323 16.38 16.43 6.39
CA ALA A 323 16.00 15.88 7.68
C ALA A 323 16.16 14.35 7.74
N ILE A 324 15.72 13.63 6.71
CA ILE A 324 15.90 12.17 6.60
C ILE A 324 17.39 11.82 6.57
N ARG A 325 18.21 12.58 5.85
CA ARG A 325 19.67 12.40 5.84
C ARG A 325 20.26 12.61 7.24
N THR A 326 19.84 13.64 7.96
CA THR A 326 20.25 13.90 9.35
C THR A 326 19.89 12.72 10.26
N ILE A 327 18.69 12.18 10.13
CA ILE A 327 18.26 10.96 10.86
C ILE A 327 19.21 9.81 10.53
N ASN A 328 19.46 9.52 9.25
CA ASN A 328 20.32 8.42 8.83
C ASN A 328 21.78 8.56 9.29
N VAL A 329 22.30 9.79 9.35
CA VAL A 329 23.67 10.08 9.85
C VAL A 329 23.80 9.84 11.36
N VAL A 330 22.72 10.04 12.12
CA VAL A 330 22.70 9.78 13.57
C VAL A 330 22.71 8.28 13.89
N LEU A 331 22.27 7.45 12.94
CA LEU A 331 22.22 6.00 13.11
C LEU A 331 23.59 5.35 12.95
N ASP A 332 23.89 4.40 13.84
CA ASP A 332 25.16 3.67 13.80
C ASP A 332 24.99 2.37 13.01
N LYS A 333 25.43 2.40 11.74
CA LYS A 333 25.39 1.22 10.86
C LYS A 333 26.25 0.06 11.37
N ALA A 334 27.30 0.32 12.15
CA ALA A 334 28.14 -0.72 12.74
C ALA A 334 27.44 -1.44 13.91
N LYS A 335 26.61 -0.73 14.68
CA LYS A 335 25.65 -1.35 15.63
C LYS A 335 24.56 -2.15 14.93
N GLY A 336 24.40 -1.97 13.62
CA GLY A 336 23.37 -2.59 12.80
C GLY A 336 22.08 -1.78 12.79
N ASP A 337 22.11 -0.47 13.06
CA ASP A 337 20.94 0.39 12.95
C ASP A 337 20.39 0.43 11.52
N LYS A 338 19.07 0.46 11.39
CA LYS A 338 18.36 0.37 10.11
C LYS A 338 17.32 1.46 9.97
N VAL A 339 17.12 1.96 8.75
CA VAL A 339 16.07 2.93 8.43
C VAL A 339 15.36 2.57 7.14
N ILE A 340 14.04 2.61 7.18
CA ILE A 340 13.14 2.53 6.03
C ILE A 340 12.35 3.82 5.93
N VAL A 341 12.20 4.35 4.71
CA VAL A 341 11.47 5.59 4.45
C VAL A 341 10.29 5.28 3.54
N PHE A 342 9.10 5.71 3.93
CA PHE A 342 7.88 5.61 3.14
C PHE A 342 7.42 7.00 2.70
N GLY A 343 6.98 7.12 1.45
CA GLY A 343 6.23 8.28 0.97
C GLY A 343 4.95 7.81 0.32
N HIS A 344 3.80 8.20 0.90
CA HIS A 344 2.49 7.82 0.38
C HIS A 344 1.88 8.96 -0.43
N SER A 345 1.28 8.66 -1.58
CA SER A 345 0.56 9.64 -2.39
C SER A 345 1.44 10.85 -2.74
N LEU A 346 1.07 12.05 -2.30
CA LEU A 346 1.86 13.26 -2.47
C LEU A 346 3.17 13.28 -1.66
N GLY A 347 3.24 12.57 -0.53
CA GLY A 347 4.51 12.30 0.15
C GLY A 347 5.44 11.42 -0.69
N GLY A 348 4.88 10.54 -1.53
CA GLY A 348 5.62 9.82 -2.56
C GLY A 348 6.15 10.74 -3.65
N ASN A 349 5.37 11.74 -4.07
CA ASN A 349 5.84 12.80 -4.99
C ASN A 349 6.98 13.62 -4.39
N LEU A 350 6.85 14.02 -3.13
CA LEU A 350 7.88 14.75 -2.40
C LEU A 350 9.19 13.98 -2.42
N LEU A 351 9.18 12.70 -2.03
CA LEU A 351 10.38 11.86 -2.05
C LEU A 351 10.94 11.65 -3.46
N ALA A 352 10.08 11.35 -4.45
CA ALA A 352 10.51 11.19 -5.83
C ALA A 352 11.20 12.47 -6.36
N THR A 353 10.64 13.64 -6.06
CA THR A 353 11.17 14.95 -6.47
C THR A 353 12.51 15.23 -5.78
N GLY A 354 12.59 15.09 -4.47
CA GLY A 354 13.81 15.38 -3.71
C GLY A 354 14.96 14.38 -3.97
N LEU A 355 14.65 13.18 -4.46
CA LEU A 355 15.65 12.15 -4.74
C LEU A 355 16.09 12.08 -6.20
N GLN A 356 15.26 12.49 -7.16
CA GLN A 356 15.50 12.31 -8.60
C GLN A 356 16.93 12.69 -9.02
N ASP A 357 17.33 13.94 -8.79
CA ASP A 357 18.63 14.46 -9.22
C ASP A 357 19.79 13.71 -8.57
N ASN A 358 19.66 13.37 -7.28
CA ASN A 358 20.70 12.64 -6.55
C ASN A 358 20.86 11.21 -7.10
N LEU A 359 19.76 10.53 -7.40
CA LEU A 359 19.79 9.17 -7.95
C LEU A 359 20.36 9.14 -9.36
N VAL A 360 19.92 10.07 -10.22
CA VAL A 360 20.47 10.24 -11.57
C VAL A 360 21.97 10.49 -11.50
N LYS A 361 22.43 11.39 -10.62
CA LYS A 361 23.86 11.66 -10.41
C LYS A 361 24.62 10.44 -9.89
N ILE A 362 24.05 9.68 -8.96
CA ILE A 362 24.66 8.46 -8.40
C ILE A 362 24.85 7.42 -9.51
N VAL A 363 23.83 7.16 -10.33
CA VAL A 363 23.93 6.21 -11.46
C VAL A 363 24.90 6.71 -12.51
N ALA A 364 24.83 8.00 -12.87
CA ALA A 364 25.70 8.60 -13.87
C ALA A 364 27.19 8.54 -13.46
N ARG A 365 27.49 8.61 -12.16
CA ARG A 365 28.85 8.51 -11.61
C ARG A 365 29.25 7.10 -11.20
N HIS A 366 28.34 6.12 -11.29
CA HIS A 366 28.66 4.76 -10.90
C HIS A 366 29.76 4.19 -11.81
N PRO A 367 30.90 3.74 -11.24
CA PRO A 367 31.97 3.16 -12.03
C PRO A 367 31.51 1.82 -12.61
N PHE A 368 31.90 1.57 -13.85
CA PHE A 368 31.64 0.32 -14.54
C PHE A 368 32.95 -0.28 -15.04
N HIS A 369 33.29 -1.44 -14.48
CA HIS A 369 34.45 -2.22 -14.83
C HIS A 369 34.01 -3.42 -15.68
N LEU A 370 34.57 -3.54 -16.88
CA LEU A 370 34.34 -4.69 -17.77
C LEU A 370 34.90 -6.01 -17.18
N LYS A 371 35.97 -5.90 -16.39
CA LYS A 371 36.63 -7.00 -15.69
C LYS A 371 36.60 -6.74 -14.18
N GLY A 372 36.29 -7.77 -13.39
CA GLY A 372 36.18 -7.68 -11.93
C GLY A 372 34.75 -7.42 -11.42
N SER A 373 34.62 -7.15 -10.13
CA SER A 373 33.35 -6.85 -9.47
C SER A 373 33.10 -5.34 -9.44
N ASN A 374 31.92 -4.92 -9.91
CA ASN A 374 31.47 -3.54 -9.73
C ASN A 374 31.09 -3.26 -8.27
N PRO A 375 31.31 -2.04 -7.76
CA PRO A 375 30.95 -1.69 -6.39
C PRO A 375 29.42 -1.68 -6.21
N LEU A 376 28.98 -1.72 -4.96
CA LEU A 376 27.57 -1.53 -4.61
C LEU A 376 27.19 -0.05 -4.74
N ILE A 377 25.97 0.23 -5.19
CA ILE A 377 25.35 1.53 -4.97
C ILE A 377 24.72 1.53 -3.59
N ALA A 378 25.09 2.53 -2.79
CA ALA A 378 24.44 2.82 -1.51
C ALA A 378 23.44 3.96 -1.69
N ASN A 379 22.31 3.87 -1.00
CA ASN A 379 21.36 4.97 -0.92
C ASN A 379 21.79 5.91 0.23
N PRO A 380 22.01 7.21 -0.04
CA PRO A 380 22.53 8.13 0.97
C PRO A 380 21.54 8.46 2.09
N ILE A 381 20.24 8.20 1.91
CA ILE A 381 19.21 8.64 2.86
C ILE A 381 18.60 7.50 3.67
N ALA A 382 18.63 6.26 3.20
CA ALA A 382 18.03 5.14 3.91
C ALA A 382 18.57 3.76 3.45
N ASP A 383 18.28 2.70 4.21
CA ASP A 383 18.51 1.32 3.75
C ASP A 383 17.50 0.94 2.65
N LEU A 384 16.27 1.48 2.69
CA LEU A 384 15.25 1.34 1.65
C LEU A 384 14.30 2.55 1.63
N VAL A 385 13.97 3.02 0.44
CA VAL A 385 12.88 4.00 0.22
C VAL A 385 11.73 3.31 -0.49
N VAL A 386 10.52 3.44 0.02
CA VAL A 386 9.30 2.89 -0.56
C VAL A 386 8.35 4.02 -0.92
N LEU A 387 8.01 4.14 -2.20
CA LEU A 387 7.00 5.08 -2.69
C LEU A 387 5.69 4.32 -2.85
N LEU A 388 4.66 4.70 -2.10
CA LEU A 388 3.36 4.03 -2.09
C LEU A 388 2.35 4.85 -2.87
N ASN A 389 1.84 4.30 -3.97
CA ASN A 389 0.91 4.97 -4.88
C ASN A 389 1.34 6.44 -5.14
N PRO A 390 2.60 6.69 -5.55
CA PRO A 390 3.12 8.05 -5.62
C PRO A 390 2.35 8.88 -6.65
N ALA A 391 1.82 10.02 -6.21
CA ALA A 391 1.16 11.01 -7.06
C ALA A 391 2.22 11.86 -7.80
N SER A 392 3.14 11.18 -8.48
CA SER A 392 4.35 11.74 -9.06
C SER A 392 4.46 11.39 -10.52
N GLU A 393 4.87 12.33 -11.36
CA GLU A 393 5.06 12.12 -12.80
C GLU A 393 5.99 10.93 -13.07
N ALA A 394 5.58 10.06 -13.97
CA ALA A 394 6.38 8.93 -14.42
C ALA A 394 7.72 9.36 -15.02
N GLN A 395 7.82 10.58 -15.55
CA GLN A 395 9.06 11.18 -16.04
C GLN A 395 10.18 11.13 -14.99
N LYS A 396 9.85 11.39 -13.71
CA LYS A 396 10.84 11.40 -12.61
C LYS A 396 11.49 10.03 -12.42
N TRP A 397 10.73 8.95 -12.67
CA TRP A 397 11.23 7.58 -12.63
C TRP A 397 11.91 7.14 -13.93
N THR A 398 11.31 7.47 -15.08
CA THR A 398 11.86 7.07 -16.36
C THR A 398 13.18 7.77 -16.69
N GLU A 399 13.46 8.97 -16.16
CA GLU A 399 14.79 9.59 -16.29
C GLU A 399 15.86 8.77 -15.57
N LEU A 400 15.54 8.18 -14.41
CA LEU A 400 16.43 7.27 -13.72
C LEU A 400 16.69 6.01 -14.55
N GLN A 401 15.62 5.37 -15.06
CA GLN A 401 15.75 4.19 -15.93
C GLN A 401 16.52 4.51 -17.21
N ARG A 402 16.30 5.70 -17.80
CA ARG A 402 17.02 6.20 -18.98
C ARG A 402 18.49 6.44 -18.69
N THR A 403 18.83 6.91 -17.50
CA THR A 403 20.22 7.08 -17.07
C THR A 403 20.93 5.73 -16.92
N VAL A 404 20.27 4.74 -16.29
CA VAL A 404 20.77 3.36 -16.23
C VAL A 404 20.95 2.80 -17.64
N TRP A 405 19.93 2.94 -18.49
CA TRP A 405 19.95 2.43 -19.84
C TRP A 405 21.06 3.06 -20.70
N ARG A 406 21.28 4.38 -20.63
CA ARG A 406 22.42 5.05 -21.31
C ARG A 406 23.77 4.48 -20.89
N LYS A 407 23.94 4.14 -19.60
CA LYS A 407 25.17 3.51 -19.10
C LYS A 407 25.37 2.09 -19.64
N LEU A 408 24.29 1.34 -19.79
CA LEU A 408 24.33 -0.03 -20.32
C LEU A 408 24.46 -0.06 -21.85
N ALA A 409 23.81 0.84 -22.57
CA ALA A 409 23.75 0.87 -24.04
C ALA A 409 25.09 1.23 -24.69
N ILE A 410 25.95 2.00 -23.99
CA ILE A 410 27.36 2.21 -24.40
C ILE A 410 28.11 0.88 -24.59
N VAL A 411 27.62 -0.20 -23.97
CA VAL A 411 28.23 -1.54 -23.94
C VAL A 411 27.51 -2.53 -24.87
N THR A 412 26.46 -2.15 -25.62
CA THR A 412 25.63 -3.12 -26.38
C THR A 412 25.37 -2.72 -27.85
N SER A 413 26.31 -2.06 -28.52
CA SER A 413 26.18 -1.79 -29.96
C SER A 413 26.23 -3.09 -30.80
N ASP A 414 25.64 -3.12 -32.00
CA ASP A 414 25.46 -4.34 -32.82
C ASP A 414 26.77 -5.05 -33.25
N ASN A 415 27.93 -4.47 -32.96
CA ASN A 415 29.27 -5.06 -33.20
C ASN A 415 29.95 -5.57 -31.92
N VAL A 416 29.21 -5.73 -30.82
CA VAL A 416 29.79 -6.01 -29.51
C VAL A 416 29.86 -7.52 -29.22
N GLU A 417 31.05 -7.97 -28.82
CA GLU A 417 31.32 -9.34 -28.36
C GLU A 417 30.39 -9.77 -27.21
N ASP A 418 30.04 -11.06 -27.17
CA ASP A 418 29.18 -11.69 -26.14
C ASP A 418 29.61 -11.35 -24.70
N ASP A 419 30.90 -11.14 -24.47
CA ASP A 419 31.48 -10.87 -23.15
C ASP A 419 31.14 -9.48 -22.59
N GLU A 420 30.98 -8.48 -23.45
CA GLU A 420 30.54 -7.12 -23.04
C GLU A 420 29.04 -7.10 -22.73
N THR A 421 28.22 -7.83 -23.51
CA THR A 421 26.81 -8.05 -23.18
C THR A 421 26.65 -8.75 -21.84
N ARG A 422 27.46 -9.78 -21.56
CA ARG A 422 27.54 -10.44 -20.23
C ARG A 422 28.05 -9.50 -19.14
N ALA A 423 28.98 -8.59 -19.45
CA ALA A 423 29.46 -7.58 -18.53
C ALA A 423 28.36 -6.57 -18.12
N SER A 424 27.46 -6.20 -19.03
CA SER A 424 26.33 -5.30 -18.73
C SER A 424 25.39 -5.86 -17.63
N HIS A 425 25.23 -7.18 -17.55
CA HIS A 425 24.46 -7.84 -16.49
C HIS A 425 25.14 -7.77 -15.12
N ARG A 426 26.43 -7.43 -15.08
CA ARG A 426 27.22 -7.22 -13.86
C ARG A 426 27.32 -5.75 -13.48
N PHE A 427 26.70 -4.82 -14.21
CA PHE A 427 26.71 -3.38 -13.89
C PHE A 427 26.35 -3.14 -12.43
N PHE A 428 25.28 -3.81 -11.97
CA PHE A 428 25.02 -3.99 -10.55
C PHE A 428 25.47 -5.39 -10.11
N PRO A 429 26.28 -5.50 -9.04
CA PRO A 429 26.74 -6.80 -8.54
C PRO A 429 25.57 -7.64 -8.00
N ARG A 430 25.75 -8.96 -7.90
CA ARG A 430 24.72 -9.89 -7.36
C ARG A 430 24.26 -9.54 -5.94
N ALA A 431 25.17 -8.95 -5.15
CA ALA A 431 24.93 -8.47 -3.79
C ALA A 431 24.10 -7.17 -3.73
N GLN A 432 23.78 -6.54 -4.88
CA GLN A 432 22.99 -5.31 -4.92
C GLN A 432 21.55 -5.59 -4.45
N LYS A 433 21.20 -4.91 -3.35
CA LYS A 433 19.86 -4.87 -2.76
C LYS A 433 19.01 -3.80 -3.43
N PRO A 434 17.67 -3.93 -3.39
CA PRO A 434 16.79 -2.83 -3.74
C PRO A 434 17.07 -1.63 -2.85
N LEU A 435 17.21 -0.46 -3.45
CA LEU A 435 17.41 0.81 -2.75
C LEU A 435 16.14 1.65 -2.72
N ILE A 436 15.34 1.56 -3.79
CA ILE A 436 14.09 2.28 -3.96
C ILE A 436 13.07 1.37 -4.63
N VAL A 437 11.89 1.30 -4.02
CA VAL A 437 10.77 0.50 -4.50
C VAL A 437 9.55 1.41 -4.61
N SER A 438 9.12 1.71 -5.83
CA SER A 438 7.84 2.35 -6.09
C SER A 438 6.77 1.27 -6.22
N VAL A 439 5.85 1.17 -5.27
CA VAL A 439 4.75 0.21 -5.29
C VAL A 439 3.45 0.93 -5.62
N THR A 440 2.76 0.49 -6.66
CA THR A 440 1.47 1.06 -7.05
C THR A 440 0.41 -0.03 -7.18
N ALA A 441 -0.75 0.22 -6.58
CA ALA A 441 -1.93 -0.62 -6.70
C ALA A 441 -2.35 -0.67 -8.16
N ALA A 442 -2.53 -1.87 -8.71
CA ALA A 442 -3.00 -2.05 -10.07
C ALA A 442 -4.15 -3.02 -10.15
N LEU A 443 -4.86 -2.95 -11.28
CA LEU A 443 -5.86 -3.96 -11.61
C LEU A 443 -5.16 -5.31 -11.84
N ALA A 444 -5.61 -6.34 -11.13
CA ALA A 444 -5.13 -7.70 -11.24
C ALA A 444 -5.54 -8.31 -12.59
N TRP A 445 -4.79 -8.06 -13.66
CA TRP A 445 -5.02 -8.70 -14.95
C TRP A 445 -3.74 -9.34 -15.47
N PRO A 446 -3.82 -10.58 -16.00
CA PRO A 446 -2.64 -11.27 -16.51
C PRO A 446 -1.96 -10.44 -17.61
N PRO A 447 -0.63 -10.56 -17.74
CA PRO A 447 0.11 -9.78 -18.71
C PRO A 447 -0.36 -10.06 -20.15
N GLY A 448 -1.15 -9.15 -20.71
CA GLY A 448 -1.64 -9.24 -22.11
C GLY A 448 -3.15 -9.43 -22.24
N GLY A 449 -3.88 -9.60 -21.12
CA GLY A 449 -5.31 -9.91 -21.12
C GLY A 449 -5.59 -11.26 -21.77
N ILE A 450 -6.85 -11.68 -21.75
CA ILE A 450 -7.31 -12.83 -22.52
C ILE A 450 -7.43 -12.42 -23.97
N ARG A 451 -6.69 -13.09 -24.85
CA ARG A 451 -6.77 -12.82 -26.29
C ARG A 451 -8.04 -13.49 -26.83
N PRO A 452 -8.69 -12.92 -27.84
CA PRO A 452 -9.79 -13.62 -28.54
C PRO A 452 -9.40 -15.02 -29.02
N ARG A 453 -8.13 -15.21 -29.41
CA ARG A 453 -7.58 -16.52 -29.78
C ARG A 453 -7.48 -17.49 -28.60
N ASP A 454 -7.26 -17.02 -27.38
CA ASP A 454 -7.20 -17.87 -26.19
C ASP A 454 -8.59 -18.43 -25.87
N CYS A 455 -9.63 -17.60 -26.00
CA CYS A 455 -11.03 -18.02 -25.90
C CYS A 455 -11.37 -19.07 -26.96
N ALA A 456 -11.08 -18.78 -28.23
CA ALA A 456 -11.34 -19.72 -29.33
C ALA A 456 -10.54 -21.03 -29.19
N TRP A 457 -9.34 -20.98 -28.61
CA TRP A 457 -8.51 -22.17 -28.38
C TRP A 457 -9.07 -23.06 -27.27
N VAL A 458 -9.58 -22.46 -26.20
CA VAL A 458 -10.16 -23.18 -25.05
C VAL A 458 -11.51 -23.82 -25.40
N GLU A 459 -12.26 -23.19 -26.28
CA GLU A 459 -13.54 -23.69 -26.81
C GLU A 459 -13.35 -24.83 -27.84
N ARG A 460 -12.14 -25.03 -28.37
CA ARG A 460 -11.85 -26.11 -29.32
C ARG A 460 -11.61 -27.44 -28.61
N ASP A 461 -12.37 -28.46 -28.97
CA ASP A 461 -12.09 -29.84 -28.53
C ASP A 461 -10.78 -30.35 -29.15
N LEU A 462 -9.87 -30.84 -28.30
CA LEU A 462 -8.68 -31.55 -28.76
C LEU A 462 -9.12 -32.93 -29.29
N PRO A 463 -8.71 -33.33 -30.51
CA PRO A 463 -9.10 -34.62 -31.07
C PRO A 463 -8.58 -35.78 -30.19
N PRO A 464 -9.34 -36.88 -30.03
CA PRO A 464 -8.90 -38.01 -29.25
C PRO A 464 -7.62 -38.62 -29.85
N LEU A 465 -6.69 -39.03 -28.98
CA LEU A 465 -5.49 -39.77 -29.39
C LEU A 465 -5.89 -41.13 -29.98
N PRO A 466 -5.35 -41.52 -31.16
CA PRO A 466 -5.48 -42.87 -31.69
C PRO A 466 -4.93 -43.92 -30.71
N ALA A 467 -5.49 -45.13 -30.72
CA ALA A 467 -5.06 -46.22 -29.83
C ALA A 467 -3.59 -46.65 -30.06
N ASP A 468 -3.08 -46.44 -31.28
CA ASP A 468 -1.73 -46.74 -31.74
C ASP A 468 -0.77 -45.55 -31.69
N ALA A 469 -1.17 -44.43 -31.05
CA ALA A 469 -0.32 -43.24 -30.97
C ALA A 469 1.04 -43.51 -30.33
N THR A 470 2.11 -42.97 -30.91
CA THR A 470 3.48 -43.08 -30.40
C THR A 470 3.64 -42.41 -29.02
N ALA A 471 4.70 -42.78 -28.29
CA ALA A 471 4.99 -42.17 -26.99
C ALA A 471 5.20 -40.64 -27.09
N GLU A 472 5.81 -40.17 -28.17
CA GLU A 472 6.00 -38.74 -28.48
C GLU A 472 4.66 -38.04 -28.73
N ALA A 473 3.76 -38.64 -29.54
CA ALA A 473 2.43 -38.08 -29.78
C ALA A 473 1.61 -37.96 -28.48
N ARG A 474 1.72 -38.95 -27.58
CA ARG A 474 1.08 -38.89 -26.25
C ARG A 474 1.70 -37.81 -25.34
N ASP A 475 3.01 -37.57 -25.43
CA ASP A 475 3.67 -36.49 -24.68
C ASP A 475 3.26 -35.11 -25.20
N ASN A 476 3.25 -34.92 -26.52
CA ASN A 476 2.80 -33.67 -27.16
C ASN A 476 1.33 -33.37 -26.86
N PHE A 477 0.46 -34.38 -26.91
CA PHE A 477 -0.95 -34.22 -26.51
C PHE A 477 -1.10 -33.84 -25.03
N ARG A 478 -0.33 -34.47 -24.13
CA ARG A 478 -0.30 -34.10 -22.70
C ARG A 478 0.13 -32.65 -22.50
N LYS A 479 1.19 -32.20 -23.19
CA LYS A 479 1.65 -30.80 -23.15
C LYS A 479 0.59 -29.81 -23.67
N LEU A 480 -0.05 -30.14 -24.79
CA LEU A 480 -1.12 -29.30 -25.37
C LEU A 480 -2.33 -29.20 -24.45
N LYS A 481 -2.77 -30.33 -23.88
CA LYS A 481 -3.89 -30.37 -22.93
C LYS A 481 -3.56 -29.58 -21.65
N ALA A 482 -2.37 -29.78 -21.09
CA ALA A 482 -1.90 -29.01 -19.94
C ALA A 482 -1.89 -27.51 -20.23
N ARG A 483 -1.47 -27.10 -21.43
CA ARG A 483 -1.53 -25.69 -21.86
C ARG A 483 -2.95 -25.18 -22.03
N GLN A 484 -3.88 -25.99 -22.56
CA GLN A 484 -5.29 -25.60 -22.67
C GLN A 484 -5.94 -25.43 -21.29
N ASP A 485 -5.64 -26.32 -20.34
CA ASP A 485 -6.15 -26.26 -18.97
C ASP A 485 -5.56 -25.06 -18.20
N GLU A 486 -4.30 -24.70 -18.44
CA GLU A 486 -3.70 -23.47 -17.92
C GLU A 486 -4.44 -22.22 -18.42
N ILE A 487 -4.75 -22.15 -19.73
CA ILE A 487 -5.49 -21.01 -20.30
C ILE A 487 -6.93 -20.97 -19.75
N ARG A 488 -7.60 -22.13 -19.57
CA ARG A 488 -8.93 -22.19 -18.92
C ARG A 488 -8.92 -21.59 -17.52
N LEU A 489 -7.88 -21.94 -16.74
CA LEU A 489 -7.72 -21.42 -15.39
C LEU A 489 -7.52 -19.90 -15.40
N GLU A 490 -6.70 -19.37 -16.31
CA GLU A 490 -6.50 -17.92 -16.47
C GLU A 490 -7.79 -17.19 -16.89
N ILE A 491 -8.59 -17.79 -17.78
CA ILE A 491 -9.92 -17.27 -18.16
C ILE A 491 -10.86 -17.24 -16.96
N ALA A 492 -10.90 -18.31 -16.16
CA ALA A 492 -11.75 -18.38 -14.97
C ALA A 492 -11.33 -17.37 -13.90
N LYS A 493 -10.02 -17.18 -13.67
CA LYS A 493 -9.47 -16.14 -12.77
C LYS A 493 -9.91 -14.76 -13.23
N ALA A 494 -9.76 -14.47 -14.51
CA ALA A 494 -10.16 -13.19 -15.07
C ALA A 494 -11.67 -12.95 -14.94
N GLN A 495 -12.49 -13.98 -15.16
CA GLN A 495 -13.93 -13.91 -14.93
C GLN A 495 -14.26 -13.54 -13.49
N GLN A 496 -13.60 -14.20 -12.53
CA GLN A 496 -13.79 -13.91 -11.11
C GLN A 496 -13.45 -12.46 -10.76
N ILE A 497 -12.42 -11.88 -11.38
CA ILE A 497 -12.03 -10.48 -11.15
C ILE A 497 -13.06 -9.52 -11.79
N LEU A 498 -13.67 -9.90 -12.92
CA LEU A 498 -14.77 -9.13 -13.53
C LEU A 498 -15.99 -9.10 -12.60
N ASP A 499 -16.38 -10.27 -12.08
CA ASP A 499 -17.59 -10.46 -11.29
C ASP A 499 -17.52 -9.75 -9.93
N ASN A 500 -16.36 -9.83 -9.26
CA ASN A 500 -16.16 -9.22 -7.94
C ASN A 500 -16.04 -7.70 -7.98
N GLY A 501 -15.92 -7.13 -9.18
CA GLY A 501 -15.53 -5.74 -9.36
C GLY A 501 -14.07 -5.51 -8.98
N ILE A 502 -13.48 -4.46 -9.55
CA ILE A 502 -12.10 -4.10 -9.26
C ILE A 502 -12.12 -2.88 -8.36
N GLU A 503 -11.64 -3.05 -7.13
CA GLU A 503 -11.22 -1.91 -6.32
C GLU A 503 -9.93 -1.36 -6.93
N TYR A 504 -9.91 -0.06 -7.24
CA TYR A 504 -8.80 0.55 -7.97
C TYR A 504 -8.53 1.96 -7.45
N ASP A 505 -7.30 2.44 -7.64
CA ASP A 505 -6.87 3.76 -7.21
C ASP A 505 -7.30 4.85 -8.21
N LEU A 506 -8.51 5.38 -8.01
CA LEU A 506 -9.06 6.51 -8.78
C LEU A 506 -8.17 7.76 -8.72
N ALA A 507 -7.52 8.01 -7.57
CA ALA A 507 -6.79 9.24 -7.34
C ALA A 507 -5.53 9.33 -8.23
N THR A 508 -4.76 8.24 -8.34
CA THR A 508 -3.51 8.24 -9.10
C THR A 508 -3.67 7.78 -10.56
N HIS A 509 -4.69 6.96 -10.86
CA HIS A 509 -4.93 6.46 -12.21
C HIS A 509 -5.74 7.44 -13.08
N ASP A 510 -6.81 8.04 -12.55
CA ASP A 510 -7.74 8.84 -13.35
C ASP A 510 -7.63 10.34 -13.05
N LEU A 511 -7.62 10.69 -11.77
CA LEU A 511 -7.66 12.08 -11.35
C LEU A 511 -6.35 12.81 -11.65
N PHE A 512 -5.20 12.19 -11.34
CA PHE A 512 -3.89 12.78 -11.63
C PHE A 512 -3.65 13.05 -13.12
N PRO A 513 -3.92 12.12 -14.07
CA PRO A 513 -3.78 12.44 -15.48
C PRO A 513 -4.75 13.49 -15.99
N ALA A 514 -6.02 13.47 -15.54
CA ALA A 514 -7.00 14.48 -15.91
C ALA A 514 -6.51 15.90 -15.58
N PHE A 515 -5.76 16.07 -14.49
CA PHE A 515 -5.15 17.33 -14.09
C PHE A 515 -4.05 17.82 -15.02
N LYS A 516 -3.36 16.90 -15.67
CA LYS A 516 -2.35 17.18 -16.68
C LYS A 516 -2.96 17.27 -18.08
N LEU A 517 -4.28 17.47 -18.16
CA LEU A 517 -5.05 17.49 -19.39
C LEU A 517 -4.96 16.16 -20.16
N ASP A 518 -4.83 15.04 -19.46
CA ASP A 518 -4.89 13.70 -20.02
C ASP A 518 -6.14 12.96 -19.53
N PHE A 519 -7.23 13.09 -20.27
CA PHE A 519 -8.52 12.46 -19.99
C PHE A 519 -8.62 11.00 -20.46
N ARG A 520 -7.60 10.44 -21.12
CA ARG A 520 -7.65 9.06 -21.66
C ARG A 520 -7.92 8.02 -20.57
N PRO A 521 -7.24 8.04 -19.40
CA PRO A 521 -7.50 7.06 -18.35
C PRO A 521 -8.94 7.12 -17.82
N PHE A 522 -9.46 8.33 -17.61
CA PHE A 522 -10.84 8.54 -17.19
C PHE A 522 -11.86 8.10 -18.26
N ALA A 523 -11.57 8.35 -19.54
CA ALA A 523 -12.38 7.85 -20.65
C ALA A 523 -12.45 6.31 -20.66
N ASP A 524 -11.30 5.63 -20.49
CA ASP A 524 -11.25 4.17 -20.42
C ASP A 524 -12.04 3.64 -19.21
N GLN A 525 -11.99 4.35 -18.09
CA GLN A 525 -12.74 4.01 -16.89
C GLN A 525 -14.25 4.13 -17.11
N LEU A 526 -14.68 5.20 -17.78
CA LEU A 526 -16.08 5.45 -18.12
C LEU A 526 -16.61 4.39 -19.09
N GLU A 527 -15.82 4.00 -20.09
CA GLU A 527 -16.16 2.92 -21.03
C GLU A 527 -16.28 1.57 -20.34
N ARG A 528 -15.39 1.23 -19.40
CA ARG A 528 -15.52 0.02 -18.57
C ARG A 528 -16.81 0.00 -17.76
N ASN A 529 -17.17 1.13 -17.16
CA ASN A 529 -18.42 1.25 -16.39
C ASN A 529 -19.66 1.13 -17.31
N ALA A 530 -19.57 1.61 -18.55
CA ALA A 530 -20.61 1.42 -19.56
C ALA A 530 -20.79 -0.07 -19.91
N LEU A 531 -19.69 -0.79 -20.18
CA LEU A 531 -19.71 -2.22 -20.47
C LEU A 531 -20.30 -3.05 -19.32
N ARG A 532 -19.92 -2.74 -18.07
CA ARG A 532 -20.49 -3.38 -16.88
C ARG A 532 -22.00 -3.22 -16.81
N ARG A 533 -22.53 -2.04 -17.13
CA ARG A 533 -23.98 -1.76 -17.15
C ARG A 533 -24.73 -2.56 -18.21
N VAL A 534 -24.19 -2.68 -19.43
CA VAL A 534 -24.85 -3.49 -20.50
C VAL A 534 -24.82 -4.97 -20.16
N SER A 535 -23.73 -5.43 -19.54
CA SER A 535 -23.57 -6.85 -19.21
C SER A 535 -24.50 -7.36 -18.10
N ASN A 536 -25.24 -6.50 -17.38
CA ASN A 536 -25.95 -6.85 -16.15
C ASN A 536 -25.07 -7.61 -15.14
N GLY A 537 -23.76 -7.36 -15.13
CA GLY A 537 -22.79 -8.10 -14.32
C GLY A 537 -22.45 -9.51 -14.83
N LYS A 538 -22.90 -9.90 -16.03
CA LYS A 538 -22.63 -11.18 -16.70
C LYS A 538 -21.67 -11.04 -17.89
N SER A 539 -20.75 -10.08 -17.85
CA SER A 539 -19.73 -9.95 -18.90
C SER A 539 -18.82 -11.16 -18.82
N SER A 540 -18.73 -11.97 -19.88
CA SER A 540 -17.72 -13.03 -19.89
C SER A 540 -16.36 -12.44 -20.27
N ALA A 541 -15.28 -12.99 -19.72
CA ALA A 541 -13.92 -12.60 -20.05
C ALA A 541 -13.60 -12.83 -21.55
N CYS A 542 -14.43 -13.62 -22.24
CA CYS A 542 -14.33 -13.95 -23.67
C CYS A 542 -15.32 -13.22 -24.58
N HIS A 543 -16.40 -12.64 -24.06
CA HIS A 543 -17.41 -11.93 -24.85
C HIS A 543 -17.70 -10.55 -24.27
N GLN A 544 -17.35 -9.51 -25.03
CA GLN A 544 -17.77 -8.15 -24.71
C GLN A 544 -19.16 -7.87 -25.28
N PRO A 545 -20.12 -7.40 -24.47
CA PRO A 545 -21.43 -7.02 -24.98
C PRO A 545 -21.31 -5.79 -25.88
N GLN A 546 -22.05 -5.79 -26.98
CA GLN A 546 -22.16 -4.62 -27.85
C GLN A 546 -22.96 -3.52 -27.14
N ILE A 547 -22.37 -2.33 -26.98
CA ILE A 547 -23.08 -1.18 -26.43
C ILE A 547 -23.93 -0.56 -27.53
N SER A 548 -25.25 -0.68 -27.42
CA SER A 548 -26.19 0.00 -28.29
C SER A 548 -27.12 0.93 -27.51
N LEU A 549 -27.63 1.97 -28.18
CA LEU A 549 -28.63 2.88 -27.62
C LEU A 549 -29.87 2.10 -27.13
N TRP A 550 -30.22 1.01 -27.83
CA TRP A 550 -31.37 0.17 -27.54
C TRP A 550 -31.16 -0.79 -26.36
N SER A 551 -29.93 -1.25 -26.13
CA SER A 551 -29.61 -2.13 -24.99
C SER A 551 -29.49 -1.37 -23.68
N SER A 552 -28.95 -0.14 -23.70
CA SER A 552 -28.88 0.73 -22.52
C SER A 552 -28.54 2.18 -22.91
N PRO A 553 -29.52 3.11 -22.86
CA PRO A 553 -29.28 4.52 -23.19
C PRO A 553 -28.20 5.17 -22.31
N VAL A 554 -28.14 4.77 -21.03
CA VAL A 554 -27.13 5.27 -20.08
C VAL A 554 -25.74 4.78 -20.46
N ALA A 555 -25.56 3.49 -20.74
CA ALA A 555 -24.25 2.95 -21.12
C ALA A 555 -23.78 3.51 -22.48
N TRP A 556 -24.70 3.66 -23.44
CA TRP A 556 -24.39 4.31 -24.71
C TRP A 556 -23.92 5.75 -24.51
N THR A 557 -24.62 6.53 -23.67
CA THR A 557 -24.23 7.92 -23.37
C THR A 557 -22.85 8.00 -22.71
N MET A 558 -22.56 7.10 -21.78
CA MET A 558 -21.24 7.00 -21.15
C MET A 558 -20.15 6.65 -22.16
N SER A 559 -20.40 5.69 -23.05
CA SER A 559 -19.46 5.29 -24.10
C SER A 559 -19.21 6.44 -25.10
N ALA A 560 -20.26 7.15 -25.51
CA ALA A 560 -20.15 8.34 -26.36
C ALA A 560 -19.33 9.45 -25.67
N PHE A 561 -19.58 9.70 -24.38
CA PHE A 561 -18.82 10.67 -23.60
C PHE A 561 -17.35 10.23 -23.39
N ALA A 562 -17.09 8.94 -23.22
CA ALA A 562 -15.74 8.40 -23.19
C ALA A 562 -15.01 8.64 -24.52
N GLY A 563 -15.68 8.41 -25.65
CA GLY A 563 -15.16 8.72 -26.98
C GLY A 563 -14.84 10.21 -27.15
N LEU A 564 -15.67 11.11 -26.63
CA LEU A 564 -15.39 12.55 -26.61
C LEU A 564 -14.15 12.86 -25.76
N LEU A 565 -14.09 12.36 -24.53
CA LEU A 565 -12.99 12.62 -23.59
C LEU A 565 -11.64 12.11 -24.12
N ARG A 566 -11.62 10.94 -24.77
CA ARG A 566 -10.42 10.35 -25.39
C ARG A 566 -9.84 11.22 -26.51
N ASN A 567 -10.68 12.03 -27.15
CA ASN A 567 -10.35 12.87 -28.30
C ASN A 567 -10.49 14.37 -27.98
N MET A 568 -10.46 14.76 -26.70
CA MET A 568 -10.52 16.17 -26.34
C MET A 568 -9.34 16.94 -26.97
N PRO A 569 -9.58 18.14 -27.53
CA PRO A 569 -8.49 18.97 -28.04
C PRO A 569 -7.59 19.45 -26.88
N PHE A 570 -6.33 19.77 -27.20
CA PHE A 570 -5.33 20.30 -26.25
C PHE A 570 -4.92 19.36 -25.11
N MET A 571 -5.09 18.05 -25.29
CA MET A 571 -4.58 17.07 -24.34
C MET A 571 -3.06 16.98 -24.37
N ASN A 572 -2.42 16.87 -23.20
CA ASN A 572 -0.99 16.55 -23.17
C ASN A 572 -0.81 15.07 -23.58
N THR A 573 -0.11 14.85 -24.69
CA THR A 573 0.10 13.51 -25.25
C THR A 573 1.27 12.78 -24.59
N ASN A 574 2.14 13.47 -23.84
CA ASN A 574 3.30 12.87 -23.19
C ASN A 574 2.90 12.11 -21.91
N ALA A 575 2.70 10.79 -22.05
CA ALA A 575 2.33 9.91 -20.95
C ALA A 575 3.31 9.94 -19.76
N GLU A 576 4.59 10.28 -19.95
CA GLU A 576 5.55 10.39 -18.84
C GLU A 576 5.27 11.61 -17.94
N GLU A 577 4.76 12.70 -18.51
CA GLU A 577 4.42 13.92 -17.77
C GLU A 577 3.01 13.88 -17.19
N THR A 578 2.10 13.12 -17.82
CA THR A 578 0.69 13.08 -17.45
C THR A 578 0.35 11.94 -16.51
N ARG A 579 1.06 10.80 -16.59
CA ARG A 579 0.76 9.61 -15.78
C ARG A 579 1.65 9.51 -14.56
N THR A 580 1.18 8.79 -13.54
CA THR A 580 1.95 8.51 -12.33
C THR A 580 2.96 7.38 -12.56
N ILE A 581 4.02 7.32 -11.74
CA ILE A 581 5.11 6.32 -11.84
C ILE A 581 4.60 4.89 -12.04
N GLY A 582 3.61 4.46 -11.25
CA GLY A 582 3.07 3.11 -11.34
C GLY A 582 1.97 2.89 -12.38
N HIS A 583 1.49 3.95 -13.01
CA HIS A 583 0.46 3.92 -14.04
C HIS A 583 0.98 4.33 -15.42
N LEU A 584 2.30 4.47 -15.59
CA LEU A 584 2.89 4.68 -16.91
C LEU A 584 2.49 3.56 -17.86
N ASP A 585 2.62 2.32 -17.40
CA ASP A 585 1.94 1.17 -17.98
C ASP A 585 0.52 1.16 -17.42
N PRO A 586 -0.50 1.51 -18.23
CA PRO A 586 -1.87 1.59 -17.75
C PRO A 586 -2.34 0.22 -17.31
N ALA A 587 -3.41 0.23 -16.52
CA ALA A 587 -4.04 -1.01 -16.13
C ALA A 587 -4.63 -1.70 -17.37
N ARG A 588 -4.33 -2.99 -17.52
CA ARG A 588 -4.68 -3.76 -18.72
C ARG A 588 -6.17 -4.08 -18.71
N ASN A 589 -6.80 -4.12 -19.87
CA ASN A 589 -8.17 -4.64 -19.97
C ASN A 589 -8.15 -6.17 -19.85
N VAL A 590 -9.24 -6.75 -19.39
CA VAL A 590 -9.48 -8.20 -19.32
C VAL A 590 -9.35 -8.84 -20.70
N SER A 591 -9.88 -8.15 -21.71
CA SER A 591 -9.72 -8.50 -23.10
C SER A 591 -8.44 -7.87 -23.66
N GLY A 592 -7.52 -8.70 -24.13
CA GLY A 592 -6.29 -8.30 -24.80
C GLY A 592 -6.53 -7.86 -26.23
N ASP A 593 -7.16 -6.70 -26.44
CA ASP A 593 -7.18 -6.04 -27.75
C ASP A 593 -5.84 -5.33 -28.00
N ILE A 594 -5.42 -5.26 -29.27
CA ILE A 594 -4.19 -4.58 -29.70
C ILE A 594 -4.24 -3.09 -29.31
N SER A 595 -5.42 -2.47 -29.33
CA SER A 595 -5.62 -1.08 -28.89
C SER A 595 -5.41 -0.89 -27.37
N THR A 596 -5.64 -1.94 -26.57
CA THR A 596 -5.42 -1.93 -25.11
C THR A 596 -4.02 -2.42 -24.71
N ARG A 597 -3.19 -2.81 -25.68
CA ARG A 597 -1.74 -3.06 -25.52
C ARG A 597 -0.92 -1.78 -25.53
N LEU A 598 -1.44 -0.68 -24.98
CA LEU A 598 -0.61 0.46 -24.60
C LEU A 598 0.29 0.09 -23.41
N VAL A 599 1.05 -1.00 -23.52
CA VAL A 599 2.34 -1.07 -22.84
C VAL A 599 3.09 0.16 -23.34
N SER A 600 3.82 0.83 -22.45
CA SER A 600 4.79 1.82 -22.89
C SER A 600 5.61 1.21 -24.04
N TRP A 601 5.42 1.69 -25.28
CA TRP A 601 6.29 1.33 -26.42
C TRP A 601 7.74 1.83 -26.18
N LYS A 602 7.94 2.55 -25.07
CA LYS A 602 9.22 3.02 -24.60
C LYS A 602 9.87 1.92 -23.76
N PRO A 603 11.20 1.82 -23.75
CA PRO A 603 11.94 0.82 -22.97
C PRO A 603 11.94 1.13 -21.45
N PHE A 604 10.90 1.81 -20.94
CA PHE A 604 10.81 2.34 -19.58
C PHE A 604 9.40 2.13 -19.03
N GLY A 605 9.29 1.87 -17.73
CA GLY A 605 8.01 1.52 -17.09
C GLY A 605 8.15 0.58 -15.90
N THR A 606 7.17 -0.31 -15.77
CA THR A 606 7.06 -1.28 -14.69
C THR A 606 8.14 -2.34 -14.84
N THR A 607 8.76 -2.75 -13.73
CA THR A 607 9.91 -3.67 -13.73
C THR A 607 9.59 -4.98 -13.00
N HIS A 608 8.66 -4.92 -12.06
CA HIS A 608 8.33 -6.02 -11.16
C HIS A 608 6.82 -6.06 -10.88
N GLU A 609 6.35 -7.22 -10.46
CA GLU A 609 5.02 -7.42 -9.90
C GLU A 609 5.11 -8.03 -8.49
N ILE A 610 4.15 -7.68 -7.64
CA ILE A 610 3.99 -8.27 -6.31
C ILE A 610 2.56 -8.74 -6.09
N ALA A 611 2.41 -9.98 -5.63
CA ALA A 611 1.12 -10.61 -5.37
C ALA A 611 1.18 -11.51 -4.12
N GLY A 612 0.03 -11.82 -3.54
CA GLY A 612 -0.08 -12.93 -2.60
C GLY A 612 0.17 -14.26 -3.31
N TYR A 613 0.70 -15.26 -2.61
CA TYR A 613 0.80 -16.61 -3.17
C TYR A 613 -0.61 -17.18 -3.37
N GLU A 614 -0.84 -17.85 -4.50
CA GLU A 614 -2.05 -18.62 -4.72
C GLU A 614 -2.08 -19.78 -3.71
N LEU A 615 -3.09 -19.82 -2.84
CA LEU A 615 -3.27 -20.97 -1.97
C LEU A 615 -3.67 -22.15 -2.86
N PRO A 616 -3.03 -23.34 -2.71
CA PRO A 616 -3.53 -24.53 -3.36
C PRO A 616 -4.95 -24.83 -2.87
N ASP A 617 -5.69 -25.59 -3.69
CA ASP A 617 -7.09 -26.00 -3.48
C ASP A 617 -7.46 -26.25 -2.00
N ARG A 618 -8.72 -25.99 -1.63
CA ARG A 618 -9.24 -26.00 -0.25
C ARG A 618 -8.72 -27.16 0.61
N ASP A 619 -8.64 -28.35 0.03
CA ASP A 619 -8.19 -29.56 0.71
C ASP A 619 -6.68 -29.57 0.97
N ARG A 620 -5.86 -29.01 0.08
CA ARG A 620 -4.42 -28.78 0.31
C ARG A 620 -4.17 -27.67 1.32
N ALA A 621 -4.93 -26.57 1.29
CA ALA A 621 -4.83 -25.51 2.31
C ALA A 621 -5.19 -26.05 3.71
N LEU A 622 -6.22 -26.88 3.82
CA LEU A 622 -6.60 -27.56 5.06
C LEU A 622 -5.56 -28.60 5.51
N ALA A 623 -5.01 -29.39 4.59
CA ALA A 623 -3.95 -30.36 4.89
C ALA A 623 -2.65 -29.66 5.34
N MET A 624 -2.27 -28.56 4.69
CA MET A 624 -1.12 -27.73 5.05
C MET A 624 -1.32 -27.07 6.42
N THR A 625 -2.52 -26.54 6.69
CA THR A 625 -2.86 -25.98 8.01
C THR A 625 -2.78 -27.04 9.12
N ARG A 626 -3.25 -28.27 8.85
CA ARG A 626 -3.14 -29.40 9.80
C ARG A 626 -1.70 -29.85 9.99
N SER A 627 -0.89 -29.86 8.93
CA SER A 627 0.54 -30.21 8.98
C SER A 627 1.36 -29.16 9.76
N LEU A 628 1.20 -27.87 9.45
CA LEU A 628 1.85 -26.76 10.15
C LEU A 628 1.48 -26.69 11.63
N ARG A 629 0.22 -27.01 11.95
CA ARG A 629 -0.26 -27.10 13.34
C ARG A 629 0.35 -28.28 14.10
N ARG A 630 0.72 -29.37 13.42
CA ARG A 630 1.43 -30.52 14.00
C ARG A 630 2.94 -30.30 14.12
N SER A 631 3.54 -29.53 13.21
CA SER A 631 4.99 -29.25 13.22
C SER A 631 5.41 -28.07 14.09
N GLY A 632 4.46 -27.33 14.67
CA GLY A 632 4.75 -26.10 15.42
C GLY A 632 5.25 -24.94 14.54
N ALA A 633 5.24 -25.11 13.22
CA ALA A 633 5.63 -24.08 12.26
C ALA A 633 4.55 -23.00 12.20
N ALA A 634 4.97 -21.74 12.33
CA ALA A 634 4.06 -20.62 12.31
C ALA A 634 3.34 -20.54 10.95
N ALA A 635 2.02 -20.73 10.96
CA ALA A 635 1.19 -20.49 9.78
C ALA A 635 1.41 -19.05 9.28
N TYR A 636 1.61 -18.88 7.97
CA TYR A 636 1.51 -17.58 7.32
C TYR A 636 0.12 -16.99 7.59
N CYS A 637 -0.01 -15.65 7.56
CA CYS A 637 -1.22 -14.88 7.84
C CYS A 637 -2.48 -15.41 7.13
N LEU A 638 -3.11 -16.45 7.68
CA LEU A 638 -4.39 -16.95 7.22
C LEU A 638 -5.49 -16.28 8.04
N PRO A 639 -6.62 -15.88 7.41
CA PRO A 639 -7.74 -15.31 8.14
C PRO A 639 -8.29 -16.29 9.18
N ASP A 640 -8.69 -15.73 10.31
CA ASP A 640 -9.34 -16.43 11.42
C ASP A 640 -10.78 -16.80 11.03
N ASP A 641 -11.16 -18.08 11.06
CA ASP A 641 -12.57 -18.44 11.31
C ASP A 641 -12.72 -19.80 11.99
N SER A 642 -13.30 -19.79 13.19
CA SER A 642 -13.95 -20.96 13.77
C SER A 642 -15.25 -20.58 14.50
N SER A 643 -15.93 -19.49 14.15
CA SER A 643 -17.17 -19.13 14.87
C SER A 643 -18.28 -18.43 14.08
N THR A 644 -18.22 -18.34 12.75
CA THR A 644 -19.40 -17.89 12.00
C THR A 644 -19.69 -18.77 10.80
N ARG A 645 -20.97 -19.13 10.67
CA ARG A 645 -21.58 -19.88 9.58
C ARG A 645 -21.08 -19.34 8.23
N TRP A 646 -20.24 -20.11 7.55
CA TRP A 646 -19.69 -19.85 6.23
C TRP A 646 -20.82 -19.52 5.23
N PRO A 647 -20.83 -18.35 4.56
CA PRO A 647 -21.42 -18.25 3.24
C PRO A 647 -20.55 -19.08 2.28
N ALA A 648 -21.16 -19.60 1.23
CA ALA A 648 -20.52 -20.43 0.21
C ALA A 648 -19.20 -19.84 -0.30
N TYR A 649 -18.33 -20.73 -0.76
CA TYR A 649 -17.03 -20.50 -1.39
C TYR A 649 -17.17 -19.58 -2.62
N SER A 650 -17.34 -18.27 -2.40
CA SER A 650 -17.51 -17.24 -3.42
C SER A 650 -17.10 -15.86 -2.89
N ASP A 651 -15.87 -15.75 -2.41
CA ASP A 651 -15.20 -14.46 -2.30
C ASP A 651 -13.71 -14.72 -2.45
N THR A 652 -13.05 -13.96 -3.32
CA THR A 652 -11.62 -14.05 -3.70
C THR A 652 -10.74 -14.70 -2.64
N GLY A 653 -9.95 -15.73 -3.00
CA GLY A 653 -9.05 -16.45 -2.09
C GLY A 653 -8.46 -15.54 -1.01
N THR A 654 -8.95 -15.70 0.22
CA THR A 654 -8.52 -15.04 1.46
C THR A 654 -7.77 -13.71 1.28
N LYS A 655 -8.47 -12.62 0.92
CA LYS A 655 -7.89 -11.26 1.01
C LYS A 655 -7.33 -11.05 2.41
N ASP A 656 -6.05 -10.70 2.49
CA ASP A 656 -5.40 -10.32 3.75
C ASP A 656 -6.20 -9.16 4.37
N LYS A 657 -6.43 -9.19 5.69
CA LYS A 657 -7.30 -8.22 6.37
C LYS A 657 -6.52 -7.38 7.37
N PRO A 658 -6.84 -6.09 7.51
CA PRO A 658 -6.36 -5.29 8.63
C PRO A 658 -6.72 -5.96 9.96
N VAL A 659 -5.76 -5.97 10.89
CA VAL A 659 -5.93 -6.52 12.24
C VAL A 659 -6.14 -5.35 13.18
N ALA A 660 -7.16 -5.44 14.03
CA ALA A 660 -7.44 -4.41 15.03
C ALA A 660 -6.21 -4.16 15.94
N TYR A 661 -5.95 -2.90 16.28
CA TYR A 661 -4.72 -2.47 16.92
C TYR A 661 -4.46 -3.18 18.26
N GLU A 662 -5.49 -3.41 19.08
CA GLU A 662 -5.40 -4.13 20.35
C GLU A 662 -5.08 -5.62 20.22
N ARG A 663 -5.23 -6.17 19.01
CA ARG A 663 -4.96 -7.58 18.70
C ARG A 663 -3.57 -7.81 18.11
N ILE A 664 -2.82 -6.74 17.82
CA ILE A 664 -1.48 -6.87 17.23
C ILE A 664 -0.57 -7.68 18.15
N SER A 665 -0.61 -7.50 19.47
CA SER A 665 0.18 -8.28 20.44
C SER A 665 -0.27 -9.74 20.61
N GLY A 666 -1.36 -10.17 19.97
CA GLY A 666 -1.92 -11.52 20.13
C GLY A 666 -1.05 -12.65 19.53
N VAL A 667 -1.30 -13.87 20.02
CA VAL A 667 -0.44 -15.07 19.84
C VAL A 667 -0.60 -15.80 18.52
N ARG A 668 -1.71 -15.61 17.79
CA ARG A 668 -1.85 -16.24 16.48
C ARG A 668 -0.89 -15.56 15.50
N PRO A 669 0.12 -16.28 15.01
CA PRO A 669 1.25 -15.67 14.34
C PRO A 669 0.85 -15.32 12.91
N CYS A 670 0.81 -14.03 12.62
CA CYS A 670 1.44 -13.59 11.38
C CYS A 670 2.94 -13.62 11.66
N SER A 671 3.59 -14.77 11.48
CA SER A 671 5.04 -14.83 11.60
C SER A 671 5.64 -14.17 10.36
N CYS A 672 6.57 -13.25 10.58
CA CYS A 672 7.43 -12.69 9.56
C CYS A 672 8.83 -13.27 9.78
N PRO A 673 9.07 -14.55 9.43
CA PRO A 673 10.36 -15.18 9.68
C PRO A 673 11.45 -14.52 8.83
N ALA A 674 12.71 -14.68 9.23
CA ALA A 674 13.82 -14.24 8.39
C ALA A 674 13.83 -14.99 7.05
N THR A 675 14.03 -14.23 5.98
CA THR A 675 14.03 -14.69 4.59
C THR A 675 15.41 -14.45 3.95
N THR A 676 16.49 -14.80 4.65
CA THR A 676 17.84 -14.51 4.16
C THR A 676 18.14 -15.25 2.84
N GLY A 677 18.79 -14.55 1.89
CA GLY A 677 19.26 -15.08 0.60
C GLY A 677 18.19 -15.41 -0.44
N TRP A 678 16.91 -15.07 -0.23
CA TRP A 678 15.84 -15.47 -1.17
C TRP A 678 16.04 -14.86 -2.57
N LEU A 679 16.51 -13.61 -2.63
CA LEU A 679 16.68 -12.88 -3.89
C LEU A 679 17.90 -13.42 -4.65
N TYR A 680 18.97 -13.77 -3.94
CA TYR A 680 20.09 -14.50 -4.54
C TYR A 680 19.61 -15.79 -5.20
N ARG A 681 18.86 -16.63 -4.46
CA ARG A 681 18.36 -17.92 -4.97
C ARG A 681 17.42 -17.75 -6.16
N ALA A 682 16.53 -16.76 -6.12
CA ALA A 682 15.61 -16.48 -7.23
C ALA A 682 16.37 -16.14 -8.52
N ARG A 683 17.40 -15.28 -8.41
CA ARG A 683 18.27 -14.90 -9.53
C ARG A 683 19.13 -16.07 -10.03
N ASP A 684 19.71 -16.85 -9.13
CA ASP A 684 20.65 -17.92 -9.48
C ASP A 684 19.96 -19.08 -10.22
N ARG A 685 18.69 -19.38 -9.90
CA ARG A 685 17.88 -20.34 -10.67
C ARG A 685 17.71 -19.95 -12.14
N LEU A 686 17.82 -18.67 -12.46
CA LEU A 686 17.78 -18.16 -13.83
C LEU A 686 19.14 -17.69 -14.33
N LYS A 687 20.24 -18.24 -13.79
CA LYS A 687 21.61 -17.94 -14.22
C LYS A 687 21.82 -18.10 -15.73
N GLN A 688 21.18 -19.09 -16.36
CA GLN A 688 21.21 -19.28 -17.81
C GLN A 688 20.56 -18.13 -18.60
N GLN A 689 19.64 -17.40 -17.97
CA GLN A 689 19.00 -16.19 -18.51
C GLN A 689 19.60 -14.93 -17.85
N ASN A 690 20.87 -14.98 -17.43
CA ASN A 690 21.56 -13.89 -16.72
C ASN A 690 20.80 -13.35 -15.49
N GLY A 691 19.99 -14.21 -14.87
CA GLY A 691 19.17 -13.89 -13.71
C GLY A 691 17.97 -12.99 -13.99
N VAL A 692 17.55 -12.75 -15.25
CA VAL A 692 16.30 -12.01 -15.51
C VAL A 692 15.07 -12.94 -15.43
N TYR A 693 13.85 -12.39 -15.34
CA TYR A 693 12.59 -13.14 -15.27
C TYR A 693 12.33 -14.00 -14.03
N TRP A 694 13.00 -13.71 -12.90
CA TRP A 694 12.86 -14.53 -11.70
C TRP A 694 11.49 -14.37 -11.04
N ASP A 695 11.03 -15.45 -10.41
CA ASP A 695 9.76 -15.54 -9.69
C ASP A 695 9.99 -16.29 -8.38
N THR A 696 9.58 -15.68 -7.26
CA THR A 696 9.73 -16.32 -5.95
C THR A 696 8.77 -17.47 -5.73
N SER A 697 7.73 -17.65 -6.56
CA SER A 697 6.85 -18.83 -6.56
C SER A 697 7.61 -20.12 -6.88
N ALA A 698 8.70 -20.03 -7.64
CA ALA A 698 9.53 -21.18 -7.94
C ALA A 698 10.32 -21.65 -6.70
N LEU A 699 10.57 -20.78 -5.71
CA LEU A 699 11.36 -21.12 -4.53
C LEU A 699 10.63 -22.13 -3.64
N PRO A 700 11.34 -23.15 -3.10
CA PRO A 700 10.71 -24.15 -2.25
C PRO A 700 10.16 -23.52 -0.95
N GLU A 701 9.03 -24.08 -0.48
CA GLU A 701 8.45 -23.83 0.84
C GLU A 701 9.28 -24.52 1.94
N SER A 702 10.55 -24.11 2.10
CA SER A 702 11.49 -24.50 3.18
C SER A 702 11.19 -25.78 3.99
N GLU A 703 11.95 -26.86 3.78
CA GLU A 703 11.84 -28.10 4.59
C GLU A 703 12.66 -28.08 5.90
N SER A 704 13.61 -27.14 6.10
CA SER A 704 14.28 -26.90 7.39
C SER A 704 15.08 -25.56 7.43
N GLY A 705 14.88 -24.75 8.48
CA GLY A 705 15.72 -23.57 8.80
C GLY A 705 15.31 -22.20 8.20
N THR A 706 16.11 -21.15 8.50
CA THR A 706 15.93 -19.70 8.21
C THR A 706 15.97 -19.28 6.72
N ARG A 707 15.75 -20.23 5.80
CA ARG A 707 15.84 -20.05 4.33
C ARG A 707 14.45 -19.99 3.69
N HIS A 708 13.54 -19.27 4.34
CA HIS A 708 12.17 -19.14 3.87
C HIS A 708 12.07 -18.36 2.56
N ARG A 709 11.09 -18.74 1.73
CA ARG A 709 10.58 -17.88 0.66
C ARG A 709 10.00 -16.59 1.27
N PRO A 710 10.03 -15.45 0.56
CA PRO A 710 9.37 -14.23 1.03
C PRO A 710 7.87 -14.47 1.24
N VAL A 711 7.24 -13.69 2.13
CA VAL A 711 5.80 -13.81 2.45
C VAL A 711 4.89 -13.42 1.27
N LEU A 712 5.39 -12.59 0.36
CA LEU A 712 4.73 -12.23 -0.90
C LEU A 712 5.50 -12.82 -2.07
N ARG A 713 4.77 -13.07 -3.17
CA ARG A 713 5.34 -13.45 -4.46
C ARG A 713 5.89 -12.19 -5.11
N PHE A 714 7.18 -12.20 -5.44
CA PHE A 714 7.81 -11.17 -6.25
C PHE A 714 8.15 -11.76 -7.62
N LEU A 715 7.79 -11.05 -8.67
CA LEU A 715 8.07 -11.39 -10.05
C LEU A 715 8.87 -10.26 -10.70
N HIS A 716 9.97 -10.59 -11.37
CA HIS A 716 10.77 -9.64 -12.15
C HIS A 716 10.51 -9.83 -13.64
N GLY A 717 10.25 -8.75 -14.37
CA GLY A 717 9.97 -8.80 -15.81
C GLY A 717 8.65 -9.51 -16.17
N PHE A 718 8.27 -9.46 -17.45
CA PHE A 718 6.99 -9.96 -17.94
C PHE A 718 7.19 -10.99 -19.07
N ALA A 719 7.86 -12.10 -18.78
CA ALA A 719 8.14 -13.15 -19.78
C ALA A 719 6.86 -13.61 -20.50
N SER A 720 5.76 -13.81 -19.75
CA SER A 720 4.46 -14.23 -20.31
C SER A 720 3.82 -13.20 -21.24
N ALA A 721 4.20 -11.92 -21.14
CA ALA A 721 3.75 -10.87 -22.06
C ALA A 721 4.54 -10.84 -23.37
N GLY A 722 5.59 -11.66 -23.51
CA GLY A 722 6.53 -11.60 -24.63
C GLY A 722 7.39 -10.33 -24.62
N LEU A 723 7.51 -9.66 -23.46
CA LEU A 723 8.28 -8.42 -23.32
C LEU A 723 9.65 -8.71 -22.72
N GLN A 724 10.68 -8.05 -23.26
CA GLN A 724 11.98 -8.06 -22.63
C GLN A 724 11.92 -7.38 -21.26
N ALA A 725 12.65 -7.90 -20.26
CA ALA A 725 12.79 -7.23 -18.97
C ALA A 725 13.37 -5.83 -19.17
N ILE A 726 12.66 -4.80 -18.70
CA ILE A 726 13.08 -3.39 -18.79
C ILE A 726 14.40 -3.16 -18.04
N THR A 727 14.60 -3.89 -16.93
CA THR A 727 15.77 -3.79 -16.06
C THR A 727 16.58 -5.09 -16.03
N ARG A 728 17.86 -4.98 -15.64
CA ARG A 728 18.69 -6.15 -15.36
C ARG A 728 18.31 -6.77 -14.01
N ALA A 729 18.69 -8.04 -13.80
CA ALA A 729 18.37 -8.83 -12.61
C ALA A 729 18.69 -8.17 -11.25
N ASN A 730 19.78 -7.41 -11.21
CA ASN A 730 20.35 -6.80 -10.01
C ASN A 730 20.03 -5.30 -9.88
N ASP A 731 19.12 -4.77 -10.69
CA ASP A 731 18.75 -3.36 -10.65
C ASP A 731 18.21 -2.98 -9.25
N PRO A 732 18.75 -1.94 -8.60
CA PRO A 732 18.30 -1.51 -7.28
C PRO A 732 17.02 -0.66 -7.30
N PHE A 733 16.49 -0.29 -8.48
CA PHE A 733 15.34 0.60 -8.62
C PHE A 733 14.12 -0.17 -9.14
N TRP A 734 13.19 -0.48 -8.24
CA TRP A 734 12.04 -1.31 -8.56
C TRP A 734 10.78 -0.46 -8.73
N ASN A 735 10.26 -0.40 -9.96
CA ASN A 735 8.87 0.02 -10.21
C ASN A 735 7.99 -1.23 -10.18
N VAL A 736 7.23 -1.36 -9.10
CA VAL A 736 6.45 -2.54 -8.74
C VAL A 736 4.97 -2.27 -8.91
N ARG A 737 4.33 -3.14 -9.66
CA ARG A 737 2.88 -3.24 -9.72
C ARG A 737 2.38 -4.20 -8.65
N ALA A 738 1.48 -3.76 -7.78
CA ALA A 738 0.91 -4.58 -6.72
C ALA A 738 -0.52 -4.99 -7.04
N PHE A 739 -0.79 -6.29 -6.89
CA PHE A 739 -2.11 -6.88 -7.09
C PHE A 739 -3.03 -6.58 -5.90
N ASP A 740 -4.33 -6.73 -6.10
CA ASP A 740 -5.37 -6.40 -5.13
C ASP A 740 -5.24 -7.19 -3.80
N ASN A 741 -4.75 -8.42 -3.86
CA ASN A 741 -4.46 -9.22 -2.68
C ASN A 741 -3.25 -8.75 -1.85
N VAL A 742 -2.52 -7.74 -2.32
CA VAL A 742 -1.37 -7.11 -1.63
C VAL A 742 -1.60 -5.62 -1.37
N LEU A 743 -2.19 -4.91 -2.33
CA LEU A 743 -2.45 -3.48 -2.27
C LEU A 743 -3.68 -3.15 -3.14
N ALA A 744 -4.88 -3.38 -2.61
CA ALA A 744 -6.14 -3.16 -3.34
C ALA A 744 -6.53 -1.68 -3.53
N ARG A 745 -6.10 -0.81 -2.62
CA ARG A 745 -6.57 0.59 -2.55
C ARG A 745 -5.40 1.56 -2.41
N HIS A 746 -5.70 2.84 -2.66
CA HIS A 746 -4.76 3.93 -2.40
C HIS A 746 -4.15 3.84 -0.99
N ASP A 747 -4.96 3.46 0.00
CA ASP A 747 -4.58 3.35 1.42
C ASP A 747 -4.41 1.88 1.89
N GLY A 748 -4.34 0.93 0.95
CA GLY A 748 -4.31 -0.51 1.23
C GLY A 748 -2.98 -1.05 1.78
N PHE A 749 -2.01 -0.19 2.10
CA PHE A 749 -0.64 -0.59 2.48
C PHE A 749 -0.54 -1.15 3.90
N MET A 750 -1.67 -1.22 4.61
CA MET A 750 -1.79 -1.70 5.99
C MET A 750 -1.98 -3.21 6.11
N LEU A 751 -1.71 -3.99 5.07
CA LEU A 751 -1.80 -5.45 5.10
C LEU A 751 -0.58 -6.07 5.82
N PRO A 752 -0.79 -7.06 6.73
CA PRO A 752 0.31 -7.72 7.44
C PRO A 752 1.39 -8.28 6.52
N SER A 753 0.99 -8.91 5.41
CA SER A 753 1.88 -9.49 4.41
C SER A 753 2.74 -8.43 3.73
N PHE A 754 2.15 -7.30 3.32
CA PHE A 754 2.87 -6.18 2.72
C PHE A 754 3.90 -5.59 3.69
N ILE A 755 3.48 -5.31 4.93
CA ILE A 755 4.37 -4.79 5.98
C ILE A 755 5.53 -5.77 6.20
N CYS A 756 5.26 -7.06 6.36
CA CYS A 756 6.31 -8.06 6.52
C CYS A 756 7.29 -8.08 5.34
N ALA A 757 6.79 -8.07 4.10
CA ALA A 757 7.62 -8.07 2.90
C ALA A 757 8.53 -6.83 2.79
N MET A 758 8.01 -5.64 3.08
CA MET A 758 8.83 -4.41 3.05
C MET A 758 9.88 -4.38 4.16
N ASN A 759 9.52 -4.84 5.37
CA ASN A 759 10.46 -4.95 6.48
C ASN A 759 11.56 -6.00 6.19
N SER A 760 11.22 -7.12 5.55
CA SER A 760 12.21 -8.18 5.25
C SER A 760 13.26 -7.71 4.24
N LEU A 761 12.91 -6.85 3.28
CA LEU A 761 13.89 -6.24 2.36
C LEU A 761 14.99 -5.45 3.08
N VAL A 762 14.70 -4.89 4.26
CA VAL A 762 15.65 -4.10 5.06
C VAL A 762 16.34 -4.94 6.13
N MET A 763 15.56 -5.80 6.79
CA MET A 763 15.99 -6.54 7.97
C MET A 763 16.70 -7.86 7.63
N ASP A 764 16.47 -8.41 6.45
CA ASP A 764 17.17 -9.60 5.96
C ASP A 764 18.29 -9.25 5.00
N ASP A 765 19.29 -10.13 4.93
CA ASP A 765 20.22 -10.10 3.82
C ASP A 765 19.66 -10.90 2.64
N THR A 766 18.75 -10.28 1.88
CA THR A 766 18.03 -10.94 0.78
C THR A 766 18.95 -11.44 -0.33
N THR A 767 20.13 -10.82 -0.47
CA THR A 767 21.16 -11.13 -1.48
C THR A 767 22.31 -11.97 -0.94
N ALA A 768 22.27 -12.40 0.32
CA ALA A 768 23.28 -13.27 0.89
C ALA A 768 23.39 -14.57 0.07
N GLU A 769 24.60 -14.89 -0.35
CA GLU A 769 24.91 -16.19 -0.93
C GLU A 769 24.78 -17.25 0.17
N PRO A 770 24.05 -18.35 -0.07
CA PRO A 770 24.03 -19.44 0.90
C PRO A 770 25.45 -19.99 1.07
N PRO A 771 25.86 -20.37 2.30
CA PRO A 771 27.13 -21.06 2.49
C PRO A 771 27.16 -22.30 1.58
N PRO A 772 28.32 -22.65 1.00
CA PRO A 772 28.44 -23.83 0.15
C PRO A 772 27.91 -25.01 0.95
N SER A 773 26.89 -25.69 0.42
CA SER A 773 26.41 -26.93 1.01
C SER A 773 27.60 -27.88 1.08
N VAL A 774 27.92 -28.37 2.27
CA VAL A 774 28.75 -29.57 2.40
C VAL A 774 28.03 -30.63 1.56
N GLU A 775 28.64 -31.01 0.44
CA GLU A 775 28.17 -32.11 -0.38
C GLU A 775 28.05 -33.32 0.55
N THR A 776 26.81 -33.66 0.92
CA THR A 776 26.55 -35.00 1.41
C THR A 776 26.77 -35.90 0.22
N SER A 777 27.97 -36.47 0.14
CA SER A 777 28.31 -37.54 -0.80
C SER A 777 27.15 -38.54 -0.82
N PRO A 778 26.70 -38.97 -2.00
CA PRO A 778 25.65 -39.97 -2.08
C PRO A 778 26.13 -41.21 -1.32
N SER A 779 25.43 -41.54 -0.24
CA SER A 779 25.64 -42.76 0.53
C SER A 779 25.58 -43.94 -0.42
N THR A 780 26.75 -44.47 -0.79
CA THR A 780 26.89 -45.77 -1.43
C THR A 780 26.23 -46.80 -0.53
N ALA A 781 25.08 -47.33 -0.97
CA ALA A 781 24.48 -48.51 -0.36
C ALA A 781 25.47 -49.67 -0.42
N PRO A 782 25.59 -50.49 0.64
CA PRO A 782 26.50 -51.62 0.65
C PRO A 782 26.02 -52.66 -0.38
N LYS A 783 26.93 -53.11 -1.23
CA LYS A 783 26.74 -54.31 -2.05
C LYS A 783 26.61 -55.50 -1.10
N GLU A 784 25.47 -56.19 -1.16
CA GLU A 784 25.35 -57.56 -0.66
C GLU A 784 26.35 -58.45 -1.42
N MET A 785 27.16 -59.17 -0.67
CA MET A 785 27.98 -60.30 -1.11
C MET A 785 27.29 -61.56 -0.60
N GLU A 786 27.01 -62.48 -1.54
CA GLU A 786 26.63 -63.90 -1.41
C GLU A 786 25.56 -64.34 -0.39
#